data_AF-A0A3S9PA13-F1
#
_entry.id   AF-A0A3S9PA13-F1
#
_cell.length_a   1.000
_cell.length_b   1.000
_cell.length_c   1.000
_cell.angle_alpha   90.00
_cell.angle_beta   90.00
_cell.angle_gamma   90.00
#
_symmetry.space_group_name_H-M   'P 1'
#
loop_
_entity.id
_entity.type
_entity.pdbx_description
1 polymer ?
#
loop_
_entity_poly.entity_id
_entity_poly.type
_entity_poly.pdbx_seq_one_letter_code
_entity_poly.pdbx_strand_id
1 'polypeptide(L)'
;MKYIFTLLFSVFPSTILLAQNQTIYLIGDAGLATTEDPTLQHFFKQIDLNDTQSTVVFLGDNIYPHGLMNVGEKGRIEGEEILKAQLLPLKNFRGKTFMIPGNHDYNRGKKNGLERLKNEEIYVNAILGDSTFAPANGCPDPVEVALSEDITLLILDTQWLLFDYQEIAEYNGCSYNSTDELLVGLQDIIARNKDKKLIIAGHHPVYSYGEHGGHFTAKDHLFPLTSFSSWAYVPLPVIGSIYPLARKAGVNRQDLGNKQYQKMSIAFDNIFKQHKNLIYASGHEHALEYIKKDNVHYVVSGAGSKSTPVKKGKYAEFIGETKGFSKIEITTSGETTISFFDSEKKVFSTSYQNKIIDKTAPTILIDFPDSVSVPASLQYSSSTKHEKWMGANYRKEWETPVKMPVFNLSKVKGGLKIVQKGGGMATLSFRLEDKDGNQYTLRSIDKNPVKAIPEELKETIAKAVVQDQISAAHPYAPLSVSTMADAIHIYHANPKVVYVENDPQFGIYQELAANKVFMFEERPSKNTGDIESFGNAKKIYSTIKTVKKLKDDNDDSIDYKFTLRSRLFDMLIGDWDRHDDQWRWAAFKGKNGRIFRPIPRDRDQVFFVNEGRIPNIASHRWIMPKFEGFDDQLNWAPGFNFNARYFDRYFLAQADKKDWDDAVKYIQEHLTDSVFKAALTHIPTEVSGFSNDEIFKILKARRKQLPKIADEYYEHLSKRVSVLGSDKNEQFKIERLANGQTKVTVRKISKKGNIKHKIYKRTFDPKVTKEIRVYGFKGTDQFIFEGTAKSKIKLRVIGGNGVDTIDDETSRKASKNILLYDTKDSTIITHKGGSITKRLSNKPNVNDYDRADFKFNALLPILYGGYLPDDGLLIGGGFIFTSHRFRKTPFASKHQLYGALSTNVAAFKLKYKGQFTDVFGNTDVTINAVLRSPTNSNYFGLGNESTYDKSKGHDYYRFLYTKHIIQPSFLFDFTKTVNLSVGASYIYTDIIDGRYLDDRYFEESGDAALLDDPYSAFNYIGTQFSFKIDKRNNTALPKNGGYFNLNGNASKNINNDSLNYLNIGGTFEYYYTIKLPTVLTFAYKLDASTNFGDYHYLMSSKIGGNKSLRGFRRDRYYGRSSLVNSLDARLDIFKFKNSILPMTFGVLGFYDIGRVWLDEEKSTAWHEGYGGGIYVAPIDKIAFSAILGASEEELDVYLNIGFSF
;
A
#
# COMPACT_ATOMS: atom_id res chain seq x y z
N MET A 1 -19.50 5.16 76.36
CA MET A 1 -18.15 5.04 75.77
C MET A 1 -18.09 3.86 74.79
N LYS A 2 -18.97 3.91 73.78
CA LYS A 2 -19.14 2.99 72.63
C LYS A 2 -19.54 3.97 71.53
N TYR A 3 -18.68 4.24 70.54
CA TYR A 3 -18.95 4.92 69.24
C TYR A 3 -17.66 5.55 68.69
N ILE A 4 -16.57 4.79 68.49
CA ILE A 4 -15.46 5.16 67.59
C ILE A 4 -14.80 3.87 67.09
N PHE A 5 -15.41 3.10 66.18
CA PHE A 5 -14.70 2.05 65.41
C PHE A 5 -15.41 1.58 64.11
N THR A 6 -16.27 2.41 63.51
CA THR A 6 -17.04 2.00 62.30
C THR A 6 -17.07 3.07 61.21
N LEU A 7 -15.97 3.80 60.99
CA LEU A 7 -15.93 4.87 59.98
C LEU A 7 -14.55 4.96 59.32
N LEU A 8 -14.13 3.95 58.54
CA LEU A 8 -12.99 4.06 57.61
C LEU A 8 -12.94 3.00 56.50
N PHE A 9 -14.09 2.41 56.10
CA PHE A 9 -14.18 1.54 54.91
C PHE A 9 -15.46 1.80 54.11
N SER A 10 -15.42 2.84 53.27
CA SER A 10 -16.30 3.11 52.10
C SER A 10 -15.84 4.48 51.59
N VAL A 11 -15.34 4.70 50.38
CA VAL A 11 -16.01 4.52 49.08
C VAL A 11 -14.92 4.46 48.00
N PHE A 12 -14.75 3.30 47.36
CA PHE A 12 -14.26 3.28 45.97
C PHE A 12 -15.48 3.51 45.08
N PRO A 13 -15.52 4.52 44.19
CA PRO A 13 -16.56 4.59 43.19
C PRO A 13 -16.25 3.52 42.15
N SER A 14 -16.78 2.32 42.38
CA SER A 14 -17.13 1.46 41.27
C SER A 14 -18.31 2.17 40.60
N THR A 15 -18.06 2.90 39.52
CA THR A 15 -19.15 3.42 38.68
C THR A 15 -19.83 2.22 38.04
N ILE A 16 -20.79 1.63 38.76
CA ILE A 16 -21.78 0.72 38.22
C ILE A 16 -22.56 1.54 37.19
N LEU A 17 -22.36 1.25 35.91
CA LEU A 17 -23.11 1.91 34.85
C LEU A 17 -24.49 1.25 34.83
N LEU A 18 -25.40 1.77 35.65
CA LEU A 18 -26.81 1.38 35.62
C LEU A 18 -27.34 1.51 34.19
N ALA A 19 -28.20 0.58 33.77
CA ALA A 19 -28.88 0.66 32.48
C ALA A 19 -29.64 2.00 32.38
N GLN A 20 -29.27 2.82 31.39
CA GLN A 20 -29.86 4.13 31.12
C GLN A 20 -30.27 4.21 29.66
N ASN A 21 -31.34 4.96 29.37
CA ASN A 21 -31.76 5.24 28.00
C ASN A 21 -30.60 5.93 27.26
N GLN A 22 -30.33 5.53 26.01
CA GLN A 22 -29.30 6.13 25.17
C GLN A 22 -29.95 6.77 23.95
N THR A 23 -29.51 7.98 23.60
CA THR A 23 -29.95 8.66 22.38
C THR A 23 -28.75 8.96 21.49
N ILE A 24 -28.84 8.60 20.20
CA ILE A 24 -27.78 8.82 19.22
C ILE A 24 -28.34 9.65 18.07
N TYR A 25 -27.74 10.83 17.84
CA TYR A 25 -28.05 11.73 16.74
C TYR A 25 -27.03 11.54 15.63
N LEU A 26 -27.51 11.41 14.39
CA LEU A 26 -26.72 11.02 13.23
C LEU A 26 -26.95 12.01 12.09
N ILE A 27 -25.88 12.64 11.60
CA ILE A 27 -25.92 13.53 10.44
C ILE A 27 -24.65 13.35 9.60
N GLY A 28 -24.79 13.08 8.31
CA GLY A 28 -23.69 13.02 7.34
C GLY A 28 -23.86 14.08 6.26
N ASP A 29 -22.80 14.31 5.51
CA ASP A 29 -22.81 15.19 4.35
C ASP A 29 -23.19 16.66 4.66
N ALA A 30 -22.77 17.14 5.83
CA ALA A 30 -23.03 18.49 6.31
C ALA A 30 -21.99 19.52 5.80
N GLY A 31 -21.05 19.13 4.94
CA GLY A 31 -19.92 19.97 4.56
C GLY A 31 -20.17 21.17 3.64
N LEU A 32 -21.44 21.53 3.40
CA LEU A 32 -21.84 22.82 2.84
C LEU A 32 -22.76 23.63 3.79
N ALA A 33 -23.14 23.05 4.94
CA ALA A 33 -24.06 23.67 5.86
C ALA A 33 -23.38 24.84 6.61
N THR A 34 -24.00 26.01 6.55
CA THR A 34 -23.63 27.18 7.36
C THR A 34 -24.51 27.26 8.60
N THR A 35 -24.23 28.20 9.51
CA THR A 35 -25.04 28.42 10.73
C THR A 35 -26.53 28.69 10.44
N GLU A 36 -26.85 29.19 9.23
CA GLU A 36 -28.21 29.47 8.78
C GLU A 36 -28.88 28.31 8.02
N ASP A 37 -28.21 27.15 7.86
CA ASP A 37 -28.81 26.00 7.18
C ASP A 37 -30.00 25.44 8.01
N PRO A 38 -31.23 25.39 7.46
CA PRO A 38 -32.42 24.95 8.19
C PRO A 38 -32.31 23.52 8.75
N THR A 39 -31.62 22.64 8.02
CA THR A 39 -31.40 21.24 8.43
C THR A 39 -30.51 21.19 9.65
N LEU A 40 -29.41 21.95 9.63
CA LEU A 40 -28.46 22.01 10.75
C LEU A 40 -29.08 22.67 11.98
N GLN A 41 -29.90 23.71 11.80
CA GLN A 41 -30.66 24.32 12.90
C GLN A 41 -31.68 23.36 13.50
N HIS A 42 -32.41 22.60 12.68
CA HIS A 42 -33.36 21.60 13.16
C HIS A 42 -32.64 20.45 13.89
N PHE A 43 -31.48 20.02 13.39
CA PHE A 43 -30.63 19.02 14.06
C PHE A 43 -30.29 19.43 15.49
N PHE A 44 -29.76 20.65 15.68
CA PHE A 44 -29.42 21.14 17.02
C PHE A 44 -30.65 21.38 17.92
N LYS A 45 -31.81 21.72 17.35
CA LYS A 45 -33.07 21.82 18.12
C LYS A 45 -33.53 20.48 18.68
N GLN A 46 -33.18 19.35 18.06
CA GLN A 46 -33.52 18.02 18.58
C GLN A 46 -32.59 17.53 19.70
N ILE A 47 -31.45 18.19 19.92
CA ILE A 47 -30.43 17.74 20.88
C ILE A 47 -30.65 18.43 22.24
N ASP A 48 -30.81 17.62 23.29
CA ASP A 48 -30.70 18.12 24.67
C ASP A 48 -29.22 18.26 25.06
N LEU A 49 -28.74 19.50 25.16
CA LEU A 49 -27.34 19.78 25.49
C LEU A 49 -26.93 19.31 26.90
N ASN A 50 -27.88 19.09 27.81
CA ASN A 50 -27.60 18.66 29.18
C ASN A 50 -27.58 17.13 29.35
N ASP A 51 -28.02 16.37 28.36
CA ASP A 51 -28.12 14.92 28.45
C ASP A 51 -26.74 14.24 28.31
N THR A 52 -26.26 13.68 29.42
CA THR A 52 -25.01 12.91 29.48
C THR A 52 -25.07 11.55 28.76
N GLN A 53 -26.28 11.05 28.46
CA GLN A 53 -26.53 9.77 27.79
C GLN A 53 -26.85 9.94 26.30
N SER A 54 -26.67 11.16 25.78
CA SER A 54 -26.78 11.46 24.36
C SER A 54 -25.42 11.40 23.67
N THR A 55 -25.41 10.94 22.42
CA THR A 55 -24.24 10.90 21.55
C THR A 55 -24.56 11.57 20.21
N VAL A 56 -23.71 12.48 19.74
CA VAL A 56 -23.79 13.09 18.41
C VAL A 56 -22.70 12.50 17.53
N VAL A 57 -23.05 12.05 16.32
CA VAL A 57 -22.09 11.49 15.37
C VAL A 57 -22.26 12.15 13.99
N PHE A 58 -21.21 12.85 13.55
CA PHE A 58 -21.08 13.32 12.18
C PHE A 58 -20.51 12.17 11.31
N LEU A 59 -21.27 11.75 10.29
CA LEU A 59 -21.01 10.55 9.50
C LEU A 59 -20.13 10.81 8.26
N GLY A 60 -19.30 11.85 8.28
CA GLY A 60 -18.35 12.18 7.21
C GLY A 60 -18.86 13.11 6.13
N ASP A 61 -17.91 13.53 5.28
CA ASP A 61 -18.05 14.66 4.35
C ASP A 61 -18.41 15.94 5.12
N ASN A 62 -17.59 16.22 6.12
CA ASN A 62 -17.76 17.33 7.05
C ASN A 62 -17.41 18.67 6.39
N ILE A 63 -16.62 18.67 5.29
CA ILE A 63 -16.29 19.86 4.50
C ILE A 63 -16.11 19.54 3.01
N TYR A 64 -16.74 20.35 2.15
CA TYR A 64 -16.54 20.29 0.70
C TYR A 64 -15.54 21.33 0.15
N PRO A 65 -15.00 21.11 -1.06
CA PRO A 65 -14.97 19.86 -1.82
C PRO A 65 -13.70 19.02 -1.57
N HIS A 66 -12.74 19.55 -0.81
CA HIS A 66 -11.36 19.08 -0.73
C HIS A 66 -10.81 18.99 0.70
N GLY A 67 -11.71 18.96 1.71
CA GLY A 67 -11.34 18.88 3.13
C GLY A 67 -10.58 20.10 3.65
N LEU A 68 -9.98 19.92 4.83
CA LEU A 68 -9.17 20.88 5.58
C LEU A 68 -8.03 21.59 4.82
N MET A 69 -8.25 22.77 4.20
CA MET A 69 -7.26 23.85 3.91
C MET A 69 -5.93 23.75 4.68
N ASN A 70 -4.74 23.85 4.06
CA ASN A 70 -3.55 24.26 4.82
C ASN A 70 -3.68 25.74 5.24
N VAL A 71 -3.03 26.12 6.33
CA VAL A 71 -2.98 27.54 6.74
C VAL A 71 -2.33 28.38 5.64
N GLY A 72 -3.00 29.46 5.23
CA GLY A 72 -2.55 30.36 4.15
C GLY A 72 -3.04 29.98 2.74
N GLU A 73 -3.66 28.81 2.54
CA GLU A 73 -4.27 28.46 1.26
C GLU A 73 -5.67 29.08 1.09
N LYS A 74 -6.02 29.42 -0.16
CA LYS A 74 -7.37 29.90 -0.52
C LYS A 74 -8.41 28.82 -0.18
N GLY A 75 -9.45 29.21 0.55
CA GLY A 75 -10.52 28.30 1.02
C GLY A 75 -10.30 27.71 2.42
N ARG A 76 -9.18 28.01 3.10
CA ARG A 76 -9.00 27.63 4.52
C ARG A 76 -10.09 28.22 5.42
N ILE A 77 -10.34 29.53 5.30
CA ILE A 77 -11.28 30.26 6.16
C ILE A 77 -12.71 29.73 5.98
N GLU A 78 -13.14 29.55 4.72
CA GLU A 78 -14.46 29.01 4.38
C GLU A 78 -14.68 27.62 5.00
N GLY A 79 -13.67 26.72 4.92
CA GLY A 79 -13.74 25.41 5.56
C GLY A 79 -13.80 25.48 7.10
N GLU A 80 -13.07 26.42 7.71
CA GLU A 80 -13.14 26.64 9.16
C GLU A 80 -14.50 27.14 9.62
N GLU A 81 -15.17 27.99 8.82
CA GLU A 81 -16.52 28.49 9.10
C GLU A 81 -17.57 27.38 9.05
N ILE A 82 -17.49 26.50 8.05
CA ILE A 82 -18.36 25.32 7.92
C ILE A 82 -18.20 24.39 9.14
N LEU A 83 -16.96 24.12 9.57
CA LEU A 83 -16.72 23.32 10.78
C LEU A 83 -17.21 24.02 12.04
N LYS A 84 -17.03 25.35 12.16
CA LYS A 84 -17.53 26.11 13.31
C LYS A 84 -19.04 26.00 13.44
N ALA A 85 -19.78 26.07 12.33
CA ALA A 85 -21.24 25.93 12.31
C ALA A 85 -21.69 24.57 12.90
N GLN A 86 -20.93 23.51 12.65
CA GLN A 86 -21.21 22.16 13.15
C GLN A 86 -20.74 21.94 14.60
N LEU A 87 -19.61 22.54 15.01
CA LEU A 87 -18.96 22.20 16.27
C LEU A 87 -19.30 23.15 17.43
N LEU A 88 -19.43 24.45 17.18
CA LEU A 88 -19.63 25.45 18.25
C LEU A 88 -20.93 25.23 19.05
N PRO A 89 -22.08 24.83 18.45
CA PRO A 89 -23.29 24.52 19.21
C PRO A 89 -23.12 23.39 20.24
N LEU A 90 -22.12 22.51 20.04
CA LEU A 90 -21.86 21.36 20.91
C LEU A 90 -20.80 21.63 21.99
N LYS A 91 -20.25 22.84 22.08
CA LYS A 91 -19.16 23.16 23.03
C LYS A 91 -19.54 22.91 24.50
N ASN A 92 -20.82 23.07 24.84
CA ASN A 92 -21.34 22.85 26.20
C ASN A 92 -22.17 21.56 26.31
N PHE A 93 -22.16 20.71 25.27
CA PHE A 93 -22.88 19.45 25.28
C PHE A 93 -22.25 18.51 26.32
N ARG A 94 -23.06 17.99 27.25
CA ARG A 94 -22.59 17.08 28.30
C ARG A 94 -22.48 15.61 27.86
N GLY A 95 -23.03 15.29 26.69
CA GLY A 95 -22.91 13.98 26.06
C GLY A 95 -21.58 13.80 25.31
N LYS A 96 -21.54 12.81 24.40
CA LYS A 96 -20.35 12.49 23.59
C LYS A 96 -20.52 12.98 22.15
N THR A 97 -19.49 13.59 21.58
CA THR A 97 -19.49 14.01 20.16
C THR A 97 -18.40 13.28 19.40
N PHE A 98 -18.74 12.73 18.24
CA PHE A 98 -17.80 12.09 17.32
C PHE A 98 -17.96 12.65 15.91
N MET A 99 -16.85 12.84 15.22
CA MET A 99 -16.79 13.24 13.80
C MET A 99 -15.93 12.25 13.04
N ILE A 100 -16.56 11.57 12.08
CA ILE A 100 -15.97 10.52 11.24
C ILE A 100 -15.56 11.16 9.91
N PRO A 101 -14.46 10.74 9.27
CA PRO A 101 -14.12 11.24 7.95
C PRO A 101 -14.89 10.57 6.80
N GLY A 102 -15.17 11.37 5.77
CA GLY A 102 -15.64 10.95 4.46
C GLY A 102 -14.62 11.15 3.35
N ASN A 103 -15.00 10.90 2.10
CA ASN A 103 -14.09 11.01 0.97
C ASN A 103 -13.69 12.43 0.65
N HIS A 104 -14.54 13.43 0.92
CA HIS A 104 -14.22 14.84 0.71
C HIS A 104 -13.18 15.36 1.70
N ASP A 105 -13.25 14.90 2.94
CA ASP A 105 -12.27 15.19 4.02
C ASP A 105 -10.87 14.65 3.63
N TYR A 106 -10.85 13.51 2.93
CA TYR A 106 -9.67 12.92 2.28
C TYR A 106 -9.31 13.54 0.91
N ASN A 107 -9.76 14.76 0.61
CA ASN A 107 -9.55 15.42 -0.68
C ASN A 107 -9.89 14.53 -1.90
N ARG A 108 -11.02 13.82 -1.83
CA ARG A 108 -11.51 12.87 -2.85
C ARG A 108 -10.50 11.76 -3.16
N GLY A 109 -9.74 11.32 -2.15
CA GLY A 109 -8.74 10.26 -2.29
C GLY A 109 -7.48 10.65 -3.07
N LYS A 110 -7.21 11.96 -3.23
CA LYS A 110 -5.96 12.44 -3.86
C LYS A 110 -4.75 12.18 -2.96
N LYS A 111 -3.53 12.29 -3.53
CA LYS A 111 -2.25 11.98 -2.87
C LYS A 111 -2.04 12.72 -1.54
N ASN A 112 -2.53 13.96 -1.41
CA ASN A 112 -2.43 14.76 -0.18
C ASN A 112 -3.70 14.67 0.71
N GLY A 113 -4.58 13.71 0.50
CA GLY A 113 -5.82 13.56 1.29
C GLY A 113 -5.57 13.39 2.79
N LEU A 114 -4.56 12.59 3.17
CA LEU A 114 -4.21 12.36 4.57
C LEU A 114 -3.70 13.63 5.28
N GLU A 115 -3.07 14.55 4.54
CA GLU A 115 -2.68 15.86 5.07
C GLU A 115 -3.92 16.69 5.40
N ARG A 116 -4.91 16.71 4.51
CA ARG A 116 -6.19 17.44 4.69
C ARG A 116 -6.97 16.91 5.88
N LEU A 117 -7.04 15.58 6.00
CA LEU A 117 -7.62 14.91 7.14
C LEU A 117 -6.94 15.33 8.46
N LYS A 118 -5.60 15.33 8.50
CA LYS A 118 -4.86 15.72 9.71
C LYS A 118 -5.09 17.19 10.10
N ASN A 119 -5.21 18.08 9.11
CA ASN A 119 -5.55 19.48 9.37
C ASN A 119 -6.95 19.61 10.01
N GLU A 120 -7.90 18.81 9.53
CA GLU A 120 -9.26 18.76 10.04
C GLU A 120 -9.30 18.20 11.46
N GLU A 121 -8.65 17.06 11.70
CA GLU A 121 -8.51 16.44 13.03
C GLU A 121 -7.95 17.43 14.06
N ILE A 122 -6.84 18.11 13.75
CA ILE A 122 -6.22 19.10 14.64
C ILE A 122 -7.22 20.22 14.96
N TYR A 123 -7.95 20.68 13.97
CA TYR A 123 -8.88 21.80 14.13
C TYR A 123 -10.13 21.41 14.93
N VAL A 124 -10.71 20.24 14.65
CA VAL A 124 -11.87 19.69 15.38
C VAL A 124 -11.51 19.46 16.85
N ASN A 125 -10.37 18.82 17.11
CA ASN A 125 -9.90 18.52 18.46
C ASN A 125 -9.56 19.80 19.24
N ALA A 126 -9.12 20.88 18.58
CA ALA A 126 -8.90 22.16 19.24
C ALA A 126 -10.20 22.82 19.76
N ILE A 127 -11.37 22.47 19.20
CA ILE A 127 -12.67 23.05 19.59
C ILE A 127 -13.36 22.20 20.66
N LEU A 128 -13.45 20.88 20.45
CA LEU A 128 -14.24 19.97 21.31
C LEU A 128 -13.38 18.97 22.12
N GLY A 129 -12.07 18.89 21.87
CA GLY A 129 -11.12 18.02 22.59
C GLY A 129 -10.64 16.81 21.78
N ASP A 130 -9.52 16.21 22.23
CA ASP A 130 -8.69 15.20 21.54
C ASP A 130 -9.36 13.85 21.20
N SER A 131 -10.64 13.65 21.50
CA SER A 131 -11.39 12.41 21.22
C SER A 131 -12.58 12.61 20.28
N THR A 132 -12.76 13.81 19.76
CA THR A 132 -13.92 14.17 18.92
C THR A 132 -13.75 13.60 17.50
N PHE A 133 -12.59 13.80 16.89
CA PHE A 133 -12.33 13.25 15.56
C PHE A 133 -11.90 11.78 15.67
N ALA A 134 -12.68 10.87 15.08
CA ALA A 134 -12.49 9.43 15.24
C ALA A 134 -12.80 8.66 13.95
N PRO A 135 -11.95 7.70 13.53
CA PRO A 135 -10.66 7.34 14.11
C PRO A 135 -9.57 8.42 13.95
N ALA A 136 -8.61 8.44 14.88
CA ALA A 136 -7.55 9.44 14.93
C ALA A 136 -6.36 9.13 14.01
N ASN A 137 -5.56 10.15 13.67
CA ASN A 137 -4.32 10.10 12.89
C ASN A 137 -4.44 9.53 11.47
N GLY A 138 -5.66 9.43 10.92
CA GLY A 138 -5.92 8.75 9.64
C GLY A 138 -5.54 7.27 9.67
N CYS A 139 -5.80 6.62 10.79
CA CYS A 139 -5.65 5.18 10.97
C CYS A 139 -6.98 4.45 10.70
N PRO A 140 -6.94 3.21 10.18
CA PRO A 140 -8.14 2.39 10.02
C PRO A 140 -8.66 1.83 11.35
N ASP A 141 -7.95 2.04 12.46
CA ASP A 141 -8.21 1.45 13.77
C ASP A 141 -9.66 1.69 14.23
N PRO A 142 -10.48 0.64 14.38
CA PRO A 142 -11.84 0.79 14.89
C PRO A 142 -11.82 1.32 16.32
N VAL A 143 -12.69 2.28 16.62
CA VAL A 143 -12.81 2.86 17.96
C VAL A 143 -14.05 2.29 18.65
N GLU A 144 -13.83 1.44 19.67
CA GLU A 144 -14.89 0.90 20.54
C GLU A 144 -15.20 1.88 21.68
N VAL A 145 -16.45 2.35 21.75
CA VAL A 145 -16.95 3.26 22.78
C VAL A 145 -18.09 2.58 23.52
N ALA A 146 -17.89 2.24 24.79
CA ALA A 146 -18.98 1.81 25.66
C ALA A 146 -19.93 3.00 25.91
N LEU A 147 -21.18 2.90 25.46
CA LEU A 147 -22.24 3.85 25.76
C LEU A 147 -22.93 3.46 27.08
N SER A 148 -23.20 2.16 27.25
CA SER A 148 -23.63 1.56 28.51
C SER A 148 -22.94 0.20 28.73
N GLU A 149 -23.28 -0.55 29.80
CA GLU A 149 -22.81 -1.93 29.98
C GLU A 149 -23.24 -2.84 28.82
N ASP A 150 -24.41 -2.58 28.23
CA ASP A 150 -25.06 -3.42 27.22
C ASP A 150 -25.08 -2.78 25.82
N ILE A 151 -24.59 -1.55 25.65
CA ILE A 151 -24.60 -0.83 24.37
C ILE A 151 -23.19 -0.35 24.04
N THR A 152 -22.70 -0.70 22.84
CA THR A 152 -21.40 -0.28 22.33
C THR A 152 -21.56 0.43 21.00
N LEU A 153 -20.89 1.58 20.85
CA LEU A 153 -20.69 2.28 19.58
C LEU A 153 -19.31 1.93 19.02
N LEU A 154 -19.26 1.54 17.76
CA LEU A 154 -18.04 1.22 17.03
C LEU A 154 -17.88 2.19 15.86
N ILE A 155 -16.79 2.95 15.83
CA ILE A 155 -16.53 3.96 14.80
C ILE A 155 -15.48 3.44 13.81
N LEU A 156 -15.74 3.58 12.50
CA LEU A 156 -14.91 3.09 11.41
C LEU A 156 -14.55 4.19 10.39
N ASP A 157 -13.26 4.29 10.02
CA ASP A 157 -12.83 5.04 8.84
C ASP A 157 -12.99 4.18 7.58
N THR A 158 -14.17 4.23 6.98
CA THR A 158 -14.46 3.47 5.76
C THR A 158 -13.79 4.06 4.52
N GLN A 159 -13.45 5.35 4.52
CA GLN A 159 -12.73 5.96 3.39
C GLN A 159 -11.30 5.46 3.31
N TRP A 160 -10.65 5.20 4.45
CA TRP A 160 -9.33 4.60 4.48
C TRP A 160 -9.26 3.31 3.67
N LEU A 161 -10.31 2.45 3.75
CA LEU A 161 -10.40 1.19 3.00
C LEU A 161 -10.45 1.37 1.48
N LEU A 162 -10.88 2.54 1.00
CA LEU A 162 -10.98 2.88 -0.43
C LEU A 162 -9.83 3.79 -0.90
N PHE A 163 -8.95 4.20 0.01
CA PHE A 163 -7.87 5.15 -0.24
C PHE A 163 -6.65 4.52 -0.94
N ASP A 164 -6.13 5.21 -1.96
CA ASP A 164 -5.07 4.70 -2.86
C ASP A 164 -3.64 4.74 -2.30
N TYR A 165 -3.48 5.33 -1.12
CA TYR A 165 -2.18 5.63 -0.50
C TYR A 165 -2.12 5.09 0.94
N GLN A 166 -2.71 3.91 1.16
CA GLN A 166 -2.68 3.16 2.42
C GLN A 166 -1.26 2.77 2.87
N GLU A 167 -0.29 2.69 1.95
CA GLU A 167 1.12 2.33 2.22
C GLU A 167 1.83 3.26 3.24
N ILE A 168 1.19 4.37 3.65
CA ILE A 168 1.70 5.33 4.64
C ILE A 168 1.27 4.95 6.07
N ALA A 169 0.29 4.05 6.25
CA ALA A 169 -0.30 3.72 7.54
C ALA A 169 0.67 3.07 8.54
N GLU A 170 1.62 2.26 8.05
CA GLU A 170 2.68 1.64 8.88
C GLU A 170 3.46 2.69 9.69
N TYR A 171 3.57 3.92 9.18
CA TYR A 171 4.32 5.02 9.79
C TYR A 171 3.48 5.95 10.68
N ASN A 172 2.15 5.83 10.65
CA ASN A 172 1.25 6.59 11.54
C ASN A 172 1.02 5.89 12.89
N GLY A 173 1.55 4.67 13.09
CA GLY A 173 1.40 3.91 14.34
C GLY A 173 0.02 3.30 14.52
N CYS A 174 -0.65 3.01 13.40
CA CYS A 174 -1.92 2.30 13.37
C CYS A 174 -1.75 0.86 13.85
N SER A 175 -2.78 0.34 14.51
CA SER A 175 -2.84 -1.05 14.99
C SER A 175 -3.08 -2.04 13.86
N TYR A 176 -3.75 -1.57 12.80
CA TYR A 176 -4.00 -2.34 11.57
C TYR A 176 -3.36 -1.64 10.38
N ASN A 177 -2.56 -2.38 9.60
CA ASN A 177 -1.80 -1.82 8.48
C ASN A 177 -2.29 -2.31 7.12
N SER A 178 -3.31 -3.17 7.11
CA SER A 178 -3.95 -3.68 5.90
C SER A 178 -5.46 -3.87 6.10
N THR A 179 -6.19 -3.91 4.99
CA THR A 179 -7.63 -4.22 4.99
C THR A 179 -7.93 -5.56 5.65
N ASP A 180 -7.13 -6.60 5.39
CA ASP A 180 -7.39 -7.93 5.95
C ASP A 180 -7.18 -7.97 7.47
N GLU A 181 -6.14 -7.31 7.97
CA GLU A 181 -5.91 -7.16 9.41
C GLU A 181 -7.07 -6.41 10.08
N LEU A 182 -7.53 -5.32 9.45
CA LEU A 182 -8.68 -4.55 9.95
C LEU A 182 -9.94 -5.42 10.02
N LEU A 183 -10.24 -6.20 8.98
CA LEU A 183 -11.43 -7.05 8.95
C LEU A 183 -11.38 -8.15 10.01
N VAL A 184 -10.20 -8.72 10.29
CA VAL A 184 -10.01 -9.67 11.40
C VAL A 184 -10.18 -9.00 12.75
N GLY A 185 -9.66 -7.78 12.91
CA GLY A 185 -9.87 -6.97 14.10
C GLY A 185 -11.36 -6.66 14.33
N LEU A 186 -12.07 -6.30 13.26
CA LEU A 186 -13.50 -6.05 13.29
C LEU A 186 -14.30 -7.29 13.69
N GLN A 187 -13.94 -8.47 13.18
CA GLN A 187 -14.54 -9.75 13.61
C GLN A 187 -14.32 -10.01 15.11
N ASP A 188 -13.12 -9.76 15.63
CA ASP A 188 -12.81 -9.91 17.05
C ASP A 188 -13.65 -8.97 17.93
N ILE A 189 -13.73 -7.70 17.53
CA ILE A 189 -14.54 -6.69 18.22
C ILE A 189 -16.00 -7.11 18.27
N ILE A 190 -16.55 -7.58 17.15
CA ILE A 190 -17.95 -8.01 17.07
C ILE A 190 -18.18 -9.26 17.91
N ALA A 191 -17.25 -10.22 17.91
CA ALA A 191 -17.35 -11.42 18.74
C ALA A 191 -17.29 -11.10 20.25
N ARG A 192 -16.45 -10.15 20.67
CA ARG A 192 -16.38 -9.69 22.07
C ARG A 192 -17.63 -8.93 22.52
N ASN A 193 -18.38 -8.35 21.60
CA ASN A 193 -19.61 -7.62 21.88
C ASN A 193 -20.88 -8.43 21.53
N LYS A 194 -20.78 -9.75 21.31
CA LYS A 194 -21.88 -10.62 20.85
C LYS A 194 -23.16 -10.54 21.70
N ASP A 195 -23.03 -10.24 22.99
CA ASP A 195 -24.12 -10.18 23.97
C ASP A 195 -24.65 -8.76 24.19
N LYS A 196 -24.07 -7.76 23.51
CA LYS A 196 -24.44 -6.35 23.59
C LYS A 196 -25.23 -5.91 22.37
N LYS A 197 -25.88 -4.75 22.45
CA LYS A 197 -26.32 -4.02 21.26
C LYS A 197 -25.14 -3.28 20.66
N LEU A 198 -24.92 -3.47 19.36
CA LEU A 198 -23.81 -2.86 18.64
C LEU A 198 -24.33 -1.83 17.63
N ILE A 199 -23.88 -0.59 17.77
CA ILE A 199 -24.09 0.47 16.79
C ILE A 199 -22.74 0.68 16.09
N ILE A 200 -22.70 0.54 14.78
CA ILE A 200 -21.51 0.78 13.98
C ILE A 200 -21.74 2.05 13.16
N ALA A 201 -20.80 2.99 13.20
CA ALA A 201 -20.85 4.23 12.43
C ALA A 201 -19.65 4.31 11.48
N GLY A 202 -19.91 4.58 10.21
CA GLY A 202 -18.89 4.77 9.18
C GLY A 202 -19.46 5.48 7.97
N HIS A 203 -18.64 6.21 7.21
CA HIS A 203 -19.15 7.05 6.13
C HIS A 203 -19.87 6.29 4.99
N HIS A 204 -19.30 5.20 4.48
CA HIS A 204 -19.79 4.49 3.29
C HIS A 204 -20.90 3.45 3.61
N PRO A 205 -22.07 3.48 2.94
CA PRO A 205 -23.12 2.49 3.13
C PRO A 205 -22.75 1.08 2.62
N VAL A 206 -23.20 0.03 3.34
CA VAL A 206 -23.14 -1.35 2.81
C VAL A 206 -24.20 -1.58 1.73
N TYR A 207 -25.37 -0.96 1.90
CA TYR A 207 -26.49 -0.95 0.97
C TYR A 207 -26.98 0.49 0.78
N SER A 208 -27.25 0.86 -0.46
CA SER A 208 -27.88 2.13 -0.83
C SER A 208 -28.72 1.90 -2.09
N TYR A 209 -29.83 2.62 -2.22
CA TYR A 209 -30.62 2.68 -3.44
C TYR A 209 -30.60 4.05 -4.13
N GLY A 210 -29.61 4.89 -3.80
CA GLY A 210 -29.34 6.16 -4.46
C GLY A 210 -28.29 6.09 -5.58
N GLU A 211 -27.73 7.26 -5.91
CA GLU A 211 -26.85 7.45 -7.06
C GLU A 211 -25.55 6.65 -6.90
N HIS A 212 -24.98 6.64 -5.70
CA HIS A 212 -23.79 5.84 -5.38
C HIS A 212 -24.08 4.34 -5.35
N GLY A 213 -25.35 3.96 -5.10
CA GLY A 213 -25.89 2.60 -5.28
C GLY A 213 -26.02 2.16 -6.75
N GLY A 214 -25.81 3.06 -7.72
CA GLY A 214 -25.94 2.77 -9.15
C GLY A 214 -27.38 2.91 -9.69
N HIS A 215 -28.22 3.67 -8.98
CA HIS A 215 -29.58 3.99 -9.40
C HIS A 215 -29.62 5.40 -10.00
N PHE A 216 -29.98 5.49 -11.28
CA PHE A 216 -30.02 6.74 -12.05
C PHE A 216 -31.41 6.96 -12.64
N THR A 217 -31.80 8.22 -12.80
CA THR A 217 -33.06 8.65 -13.40
C THR A 217 -32.95 8.71 -14.93
N ALA A 218 -34.08 8.75 -15.64
CA ALA A 218 -34.08 8.94 -17.09
C ALA A 218 -33.38 10.26 -17.52
N LYS A 219 -33.45 11.29 -16.66
CA LYS A 219 -32.73 12.55 -16.86
C LYS A 219 -31.22 12.34 -16.90
N ASP A 220 -30.65 11.47 -16.08
CA ASP A 220 -29.20 11.24 -16.03
C ASP A 220 -28.68 10.52 -17.29
N HIS A 221 -29.53 9.70 -17.91
CA HIS A 221 -29.25 9.02 -19.17
C HIS A 221 -29.34 9.95 -20.38
N LEU A 222 -30.29 10.89 -20.36
CA LEU A 222 -30.57 11.79 -21.48
C LEU A 222 -29.77 13.09 -21.41
N PHE A 223 -29.49 13.59 -20.21
CA PHE A 223 -28.82 14.86 -19.94
C PHE A 223 -27.67 14.69 -18.92
N PRO A 224 -26.65 13.88 -19.21
CA PRO A 224 -25.61 13.52 -18.25
C PRO A 224 -24.80 14.73 -17.74
N LEU A 225 -24.72 15.82 -18.53
CA LEU A 225 -24.01 17.04 -18.14
C LEU A 225 -24.66 17.78 -16.97
N THR A 226 -25.94 17.52 -16.69
CA THR A 226 -26.66 18.12 -15.55
C THR A 226 -26.10 17.67 -14.20
N SER A 227 -25.40 16.52 -14.16
CA SER A 227 -24.68 16.03 -12.96
C SER A 227 -23.42 16.85 -12.63
N PHE A 228 -22.84 17.53 -13.61
CA PHE A 228 -21.67 18.41 -13.42
C PHE A 228 -22.06 19.87 -13.23
N SER A 229 -23.16 20.30 -13.85
CA SER A 229 -23.67 21.66 -13.76
C SER A 229 -25.17 21.66 -13.98
N SER A 230 -25.93 22.15 -13.00
CA SER A 230 -27.41 22.08 -12.97
C SER A 230 -28.11 22.76 -14.16
N TRP A 231 -27.41 23.66 -14.88
CA TRP A 231 -27.92 24.38 -16.05
C TRP A 231 -27.66 23.67 -17.39
N ALA A 232 -26.83 22.62 -17.44
CA ALA A 232 -26.35 22.01 -18.68
C ALA A 232 -27.28 20.90 -19.23
N TYR A 233 -28.51 21.26 -19.61
CA TYR A 233 -29.48 20.35 -20.23
C TYR A 233 -29.21 20.10 -21.73
N VAL A 234 -28.09 19.43 -22.04
CA VAL A 234 -27.75 19.04 -23.42
C VAL A 234 -28.17 17.57 -23.65
N PRO A 235 -29.10 17.28 -24.57
CA PRO A 235 -29.55 15.92 -24.83
C PRO A 235 -28.45 15.11 -25.54
N LEU A 236 -28.03 14.01 -24.93
CA LEU A 236 -27.04 13.07 -25.47
C LEU A 236 -27.62 11.65 -25.47
N PRO A 237 -28.57 11.30 -26.35
CA PRO A 237 -29.13 9.95 -26.40
C PRO A 237 -28.04 8.92 -26.75
N VAL A 238 -28.14 7.71 -26.17
CA VAL A 238 -27.16 6.62 -26.28
C VAL A 238 -25.81 6.94 -25.61
N ILE A 239 -25.12 8.01 -26.04
CA ILE A 239 -23.81 8.45 -25.51
C ILE A 239 -23.94 8.87 -24.03
N GLY A 240 -25.01 9.56 -23.65
CA GLY A 240 -25.21 10.03 -22.29
C GLY A 240 -25.41 8.91 -21.28
N SER A 241 -25.87 7.74 -21.73
CA SER A 241 -25.95 6.53 -20.89
C SER A 241 -24.58 5.96 -20.52
N ILE A 242 -23.50 6.35 -21.20
CA ILE A 242 -22.14 5.91 -20.86
C ILE A 242 -21.78 6.34 -19.42
N TYR A 243 -22.17 7.54 -18.99
CA TYR A 243 -21.85 8.04 -17.65
C TYR A 243 -22.57 7.25 -16.52
N PRO A 244 -23.91 7.12 -16.51
CA PRO A 244 -24.62 6.26 -15.56
C PRO A 244 -24.15 4.80 -15.58
N LEU A 245 -23.94 4.23 -16.78
CA LEU A 245 -23.46 2.84 -16.91
C LEU A 245 -22.04 2.67 -16.38
N ALA A 246 -21.14 3.65 -16.60
CA ALA A 246 -19.80 3.64 -16.06
C ALA A 246 -19.79 3.74 -14.53
N ARG A 247 -20.59 4.64 -13.94
CA ARG A 247 -20.75 4.74 -12.48
C ARG A 247 -21.32 3.44 -11.89
N LYS A 248 -22.39 2.89 -12.49
CA LYS A 248 -22.97 1.59 -12.12
C LYS A 248 -21.97 0.44 -12.25
N ALA A 249 -21.08 0.48 -13.25
CA ALA A 249 -20.00 -0.48 -13.44
C ALA A 249 -18.81 -0.27 -12.48
N GLY A 250 -18.87 0.72 -11.58
CA GLY A 250 -17.87 0.94 -10.54
C GLY A 250 -16.62 1.67 -10.99
N VAL A 251 -16.72 2.51 -12.03
CA VAL A 251 -15.59 3.31 -12.54
C VAL A 251 -15.09 4.33 -11.51
N ASN A 252 -15.99 4.83 -10.66
CA ASN A 252 -15.65 5.61 -9.48
C ASN A 252 -15.54 4.68 -8.27
N ARG A 253 -14.52 4.88 -7.42
CA ARG A 253 -14.29 4.07 -6.21
C ARG A 253 -15.30 4.31 -5.11
N GLN A 254 -15.97 5.46 -5.18
CA GLN A 254 -16.99 5.91 -4.24
C GLN A 254 -18.37 5.32 -4.59
N ASP A 255 -18.49 4.53 -5.66
CA ASP A 255 -19.74 3.89 -6.05
C ASP A 255 -19.74 2.40 -5.64
N LEU A 256 -20.88 1.88 -5.18
CA LEU A 256 -21.02 0.47 -4.75
C LEU A 256 -20.72 -0.53 -5.88
N GLY A 257 -20.76 -0.11 -7.15
CA GLY A 257 -20.33 -0.93 -8.29
C GLY A 257 -18.82 -1.23 -8.30
N ASN A 258 -18.00 -0.47 -7.56
CA ASN A 258 -16.55 -0.61 -7.58
C ASN A 258 -16.08 -1.88 -6.87
N LYS A 259 -15.08 -2.56 -7.44
CA LYS A 259 -14.57 -3.82 -6.87
C LYS A 259 -14.04 -3.70 -5.44
N GLN A 260 -13.35 -2.61 -5.09
CA GLN A 260 -12.81 -2.45 -3.73
C GLN A 260 -13.91 -2.14 -2.74
N TYR A 261 -14.87 -1.30 -3.13
CA TYR A 261 -16.08 -1.04 -2.35
C TYR A 261 -16.87 -2.34 -2.16
N GLN A 262 -17.14 -3.11 -3.22
CA GLN A 262 -17.82 -4.41 -3.09
C GLN A 262 -17.12 -5.37 -2.14
N LYS A 263 -15.78 -5.45 -2.16
CA LYS A 263 -15.03 -6.26 -1.19
C LYS A 263 -15.30 -5.81 0.25
N MET A 264 -15.26 -4.50 0.51
CA MET A 264 -15.59 -3.94 1.82
C MET A 264 -17.04 -4.25 2.20
N SER A 265 -18.02 -3.91 1.36
CA SER A 265 -19.45 -4.12 1.66
C SER A 265 -19.80 -5.59 1.84
N ILE A 266 -19.26 -6.51 1.04
CA ILE A 266 -19.46 -7.96 1.21
C ILE A 266 -18.82 -8.46 2.49
N ALA A 267 -17.61 -7.99 2.82
CA ALA A 267 -16.97 -8.36 4.09
C ALA A 267 -17.80 -7.86 5.29
N PHE A 268 -18.26 -6.61 5.25
CA PHE A 268 -19.10 -6.03 6.28
C PHE A 268 -20.43 -6.76 6.41
N ASP A 269 -21.15 -7.02 5.32
CA ASP A 269 -22.39 -7.81 5.33
C ASP A 269 -22.18 -9.18 5.99
N ASN A 270 -21.11 -9.88 5.61
CA ASN A 270 -20.80 -11.21 6.14
C ASN A 270 -20.44 -11.20 7.63
N ILE A 271 -19.78 -10.15 8.11
CA ILE A 271 -19.41 -10.01 9.52
C ILE A 271 -20.63 -9.54 10.33
N PHE A 272 -21.35 -8.52 9.85
CA PHE A 272 -22.44 -7.88 10.59
C PHE A 272 -23.64 -8.82 10.78
N LYS A 273 -23.97 -9.66 9.79
CA LYS A 273 -25.08 -10.61 9.89
C LYS A 273 -24.89 -11.68 10.99
N GLN A 274 -23.67 -11.88 11.48
CA GLN A 274 -23.39 -12.81 12.58
C GLN A 274 -23.81 -12.25 13.95
N HIS A 275 -24.05 -10.95 14.04
CA HIS A 275 -24.45 -10.28 15.27
C HIS A 275 -25.97 -10.05 15.29
N LYS A 276 -26.64 -10.51 16.36
CA LYS A 276 -28.13 -10.52 16.41
C LYS A 276 -28.76 -9.13 16.54
N ASN A 277 -28.08 -8.18 17.18
CA ASN A 277 -28.62 -6.85 17.52
C ASN A 277 -27.70 -5.73 16.99
N LEU A 278 -27.62 -5.54 15.67
CA LEU A 278 -26.68 -4.60 15.02
C LEU A 278 -27.39 -3.49 14.23
N ILE A 279 -26.98 -2.24 14.44
CA ILE A 279 -27.31 -1.09 13.59
C ILE A 279 -26.04 -0.60 12.90
N TYR A 280 -26.08 -0.37 11.59
CA TYR A 280 -25.00 0.26 10.83
C TYR A 280 -25.47 1.62 10.29
N ALA A 281 -24.83 2.71 10.72
CA ALA A 281 -25.14 4.08 10.32
C ALA A 281 -24.08 4.63 9.34
N SER A 282 -24.53 5.31 8.28
CA SER A 282 -23.66 5.85 7.23
C SER A 282 -24.16 7.14 6.59
N GLY A 283 -23.28 7.88 5.91
CA GLY A 283 -23.51 9.26 5.47
C GLY A 283 -23.09 9.61 4.03
N HIS A 284 -22.57 8.66 3.25
CA HIS A 284 -22.05 8.95 1.89
C HIS A 284 -23.13 9.17 0.82
N GLU A 285 -24.26 8.47 0.91
CA GLU A 285 -25.35 8.68 -0.04
C GLU A 285 -26.12 9.94 0.33
N HIS A 286 -26.41 10.78 -0.67
CA HIS A 286 -27.11 12.06 -0.51
C HIS A 286 -28.61 11.87 -0.30
N ALA A 287 -29.01 11.00 0.62
CA ALA A 287 -30.40 10.65 0.90
C ALA A 287 -30.59 10.12 2.33
N LEU A 288 -31.86 9.98 2.71
CA LEU A 288 -32.27 9.31 3.94
C LEU A 288 -32.82 7.92 3.60
N GLU A 289 -32.23 6.85 4.14
CA GLU A 289 -32.71 5.49 3.90
C GLU A 289 -32.72 4.65 5.18
N TYR A 290 -33.77 3.85 5.35
CA TYR A 290 -33.81 2.76 6.32
C TYR A 290 -33.95 1.44 5.57
N ILE A 291 -32.92 0.61 5.67
CA ILE A 291 -32.82 -0.67 4.97
C ILE A 291 -32.69 -1.77 6.01
N LYS A 292 -33.56 -2.77 5.95
CA LYS A 292 -33.53 -3.93 6.86
C LYS A 292 -33.25 -5.20 6.07
N LYS A 293 -32.13 -5.84 6.36
CA LYS A 293 -31.73 -7.11 5.72
C LYS A 293 -31.18 -8.05 6.79
N ASP A 294 -31.65 -9.29 6.77
CA ASP A 294 -31.34 -10.29 7.81
C ASP A 294 -31.66 -9.73 9.21
N ASN A 295 -30.70 -9.74 10.13
CA ASN A 295 -30.84 -9.16 11.48
C ASN A 295 -30.15 -7.78 11.63
N VAL A 296 -29.80 -7.13 10.51
CA VAL A 296 -29.05 -5.87 10.51
C VAL A 296 -29.94 -4.71 10.05
N HIS A 297 -29.86 -3.62 10.81
CA HIS A 297 -30.54 -2.36 10.52
C HIS A 297 -29.55 -1.36 9.92
N TYR A 298 -29.68 -1.06 8.62
CA TYR A 298 -28.85 -0.08 7.94
C TYR A 298 -29.56 1.28 7.90
N VAL A 299 -28.91 2.30 8.43
CA VAL A 299 -29.39 3.69 8.52
C VAL A 299 -28.48 4.56 7.66
N VAL A 300 -29.03 5.13 6.59
CA VAL A 300 -28.33 6.08 5.73
C VAL A 300 -28.86 7.47 6.05
N SER A 301 -27.98 8.34 6.52
CA SER A 301 -28.30 9.68 7.02
C SER A 301 -27.37 10.73 6.41
N GLY A 302 -27.17 10.66 5.09
CA GLY A 302 -26.19 11.45 4.35
C GLY A 302 -26.78 12.65 3.61
N ALA A 303 -27.90 13.19 4.07
CA ALA A 303 -28.58 14.32 3.42
C ALA A 303 -28.46 15.64 4.21
N GLY A 304 -27.35 15.86 4.92
CA GLY A 304 -27.20 17.00 5.83
C GLY A 304 -27.21 18.36 5.12
N SER A 305 -26.66 18.44 3.90
CA SER A 305 -26.61 19.69 3.13
C SER A 305 -27.07 19.55 1.66
N LYS A 306 -27.27 18.33 1.16
CA LYS A 306 -27.71 18.00 -0.22
C LYS A 306 -28.69 16.83 -0.21
N SER A 307 -29.44 16.69 -1.31
CA SER A 307 -30.23 15.48 -1.57
C SER A 307 -30.19 15.08 -3.05
N THR A 308 -30.27 13.77 -3.32
CA THR A 308 -30.40 13.18 -4.66
C THR A 308 -31.60 12.23 -4.72
N PRO A 309 -32.14 11.95 -5.92
CA PRO A 309 -33.20 10.95 -6.09
C PRO A 309 -32.79 9.55 -5.62
N VAL A 310 -33.72 8.79 -5.05
CA VAL A 310 -33.50 7.41 -4.58
C VAL A 310 -34.65 6.50 -4.99
N LYS A 311 -34.35 5.22 -5.24
CA LYS A 311 -35.36 4.25 -5.64
C LYS A 311 -35.76 3.36 -4.46
N LYS A 312 -37.05 3.03 -4.31
CA LYS A 312 -37.47 2.03 -3.32
C LYS A 312 -36.98 0.64 -3.74
N GLY A 313 -35.98 0.14 -3.02
CA GLY A 313 -35.38 -1.16 -3.24
C GLY A 313 -36.03 -2.30 -2.45
N LYS A 314 -35.55 -3.54 -2.66
CA LYS A 314 -36.13 -4.77 -2.08
C LYS A 314 -36.16 -4.76 -0.55
N TYR A 315 -35.11 -4.25 0.08
CA TYR A 315 -34.94 -4.23 1.54
C TYR A 315 -35.20 -2.85 2.16
N ALA A 316 -35.65 -1.87 1.37
CA ALA A 316 -35.88 -0.51 1.83
C ALA A 316 -37.26 -0.38 2.48
N GLU A 317 -37.26 -0.10 3.78
CA GLU A 317 -38.45 0.18 4.58
C GLU A 317 -38.81 1.68 4.51
N PHE A 318 -37.81 2.56 4.40
CA PHE A 318 -37.99 4.00 4.17
C PHE A 318 -36.93 4.55 3.23
N ILE A 319 -37.35 5.51 2.40
CA ILE A 319 -36.51 6.33 1.52
C ILE A 319 -36.98 7.79 1.58
N GLY A 320 -36.06 8.74 1.57
CA GLY A 320 -36.34 10.16 1.62
C GLY A 320 -35.40 10.96 0.72
N GLU A 321 -35.97 11.65 -0.28
CA GLU A 321 -35.28 12.54 -1.23
C GLU A 321 -35.19 13.99 -0.72
N THR A 322 -34.99 14.16 0.58
CA THR A 322 -34.98 15.47 1.25
C THR A 322 -33.73 15.66 2.10
N LYS A 323 -33.36 16.91 2.37
CA LYS A 323 -32.31 17.22 3.35
C LYS A 323 -32.80 16.86 4.75
N GLY A 324 -31.93 16.29 5.57
CA GLY A 324 -32.33 15.80 6.87
C GLY A 324 -31.28 15.01 7.63
N PHE A 325 -31.71 14.38 8.72
CA PHE A 325 -30.87 13.62 9.65
C PHE A 325 -31.67 12.50 10.33
N SER A 326 -31.01 11.69 11.14
CA SER A 326 -31.65 10.58 11.87
C SER A 326 -31.31 10.57 13.36
N LYS A 327 -32.19 9.93 14.15
CA LYS A 327 -32.08 9.76 15.60
C LYS A 327 -32.39 8.32 15.98
N ILE A 328 -31.57 7.73 16.85
CA ILE A 328 -31.77 6.41 17.42
C ILE A 328 -31.98 6.55 18.93
N GLU A 329 -33.09 6.05 19.45
CA GLU A 329 -33.43 6.05 20.86
C GLU A 329 -33.48 4.61 21.36
N ILE A 330 -32.75 4.29 22.42
CA ILE A 330 -32.70 2.95 23.01
C ILE A 330 -33.12 3.06 24.47
N THR A 331 -34.20 2.38 24.84
CA THR A 331 -34.69 2.38 26.22
C THR A 331 -34.04 1.30 27.06
N THR A 332 -34.09 1.43 28.38
CA THR A 332 -33.63 0.40 29.33
C THR A 332 -34.35 -0.94 29.16
N SER A 333 -35.56 -0.95 28.59
CA SER A 333 -36.31 -2.17 28.27
C SER A 333 -35.81 -2.91 27.01
N GLY A 334 -34.83 -2.35 26.30
CA GLY A 334 -34.28 -2.90 25.05
C GLY A 334 -35.06 -2.53 23.79
N GLU A 335 -36.13 -1.73 23.90
CA GLU A 335 -36.80 -1.12 22.76
C GLU A 335 -35.87 -0.13 22.05
N THR A 336 -35.83 -0.18 20.73
CA THR A 336 -35.04 0.73 19.90
C THR A 336 -35.92 1.40 18.86
N THR A 337 -35.95 2.72 18.88
CA THR A 337 -36.68 3.57 17.92
C THR A 337 -35.69 4.26 16.99
N ILE A 338 -35.91 4.17 15.69
CA ILE A 338 -35.15 4.88 14.65
C ILE A 338 -36.10 5.91 14.03
N SER A 339 -35.74 7.19 14.07
CA SER A 339 -36.51 8.29 13.50
C SER A 339 -35.69 9.07 12.47
N PHE A 340 -36.34 9.55 11.41
CA PHE A 340 -35.75 10.43 10.39
C PHE A 340 -36.49 11.76 10.39
N PHE A 341 -35.75 12.84 10.17
CA PHE A 341 -36.24 14.21 10.17
C PHE A 341 -35.81 14.90 8.88
N ASP A 342 -36.69 15.70 8.30
CA ASP A 342 -36.32 16.70 7.29
C ASP A 342 -35.88 18.00 7.98
N SER A 343 -35.80 19.11 7.25
CA SER A 343 -35.44 20.42 7.82
C SER A 343 -36.45 21.01 8.80
N GLU A 344 -37.64 20.42 8.98
CA GLU A 344 -38.72 20.99 9.79
C GLU A 344 -39.38 20.00 10.77
N LYS A 345 -39.56 18.73 10.35
CA LYS A 345 -40.36 17.74 11.07
C LYS A 345 -39.81 16.33 10.94
N LYS A 346 -40.37 15.42 11.75
CA LYS A 346 -40.14 13.98 11.63
C LYS A 346 -40.88 13.45 10.40
N VAL A 347 -40.17 12.75 9.52
CA VAL A 347 -40.71 12.18 8.27
C VAL A 347 -40.92 10.67 8.32
N PHE A 348 -40.21 9.97 9.22
CA PHE A 348 -40.36 8.53 9.41
C PHE A 348 -39.95 8.10 10.82
N SER A 349 -40.55 7.03 11.34
CA SER A 349 -40.17 6.43 12.61
C SER A 349 -40.54 4.95 12.64
N THR A 350 -39.70 4.13 13.26
CA THR A 350 -39.96 2.69 13.49
C THR A 350 -39.37 2.26 14.82
N SER A 351 -40.06 1.37 15.54
CA SER A 351 -39.58 0.77 16.80
C SER A 351 -39.48 -0.74 16.67
N TYR A 352 -38.52 -1.34 17.38
CA TYR A 352 -38.40 -2.79 17.52
C TYR A 352 -37.81 -3.17 18.89
N GLN A 353 -38.23 -4.32 19.42
CA GLN A 353 -37.77 -4.82 20.71
C GLN A 353 -36.69 -5.89 20.52
N ASN A 354 -35.62 -5.81 21.32
CA ASN A 354 -34.51 -6.76 21.26
C ASN A 354 -34.54 -7.67 22.47
N LYS A 355 -34.31 -8.98 22.28
CA LYS A 355 -33.95 -9.86 23.39
C LYS A 355 -32.55 -9.48 23.85
N ILE A 356 -32.43 -8.92 25.05
CA ILE A 356 -31.17 -8.87 25.79
C ILE A 356 -30.81 -10.32 26.10
N ILE A 357 -29.61 -10.76 25.70
CA ILE A 357 -29.16 -12.14 25.91
C ILE A 357 -28.75 -12.26 27.39
N ASP A 358 -29.37 -13.18 28.12
CA ASP A 358 -29.01 -13.47 29.52
C ASP A 358 -27.53 -13.82 29.62
N LYS A 359 -26.79 -13.06 30.44
CA LYS A 359 -25.40 -13.38 30.82
C LYS A 359 -25.40 -14.66 31.65
N THR A 360 -25.24 -15.80 31.01
CA THR A 360 -24.98 -17.07 31.71
C THR A 360 -23.81 -17.83 31.11
N ALA A 361 -22.69 -17.80 31.84
CA ALA A 361 -21.86 -18.98 32.00
C ALA A 361 -21.13 -18.87 33.36
N PRO A 362 -21.27 -19.86 34.26
CA PRO A 362 -20.41 -19.93 35.44
C PRO A 362 -18.97 -20.23 35.02
N THR A 363 -18.01 -19.59 35.68
CA THR A 363 -16.58 -19.88 35.53
C THR A 363 -16.31 -21.28 36.07
N ILE A 364 -16.17 -22.27 35.19
CA ILE A 364 -15.74 -23.62 35.59
C ILE A 364 -14.24 -23.55 35.85
N LEU A 365 -13.84 -23.64 37.12
CA LEU A 365 -12.44 -23.82 37.50
C LEU A 365 -12.06 -25.29 37.26
N ILE A 366 -11.31 -25.54 36.19
CA ILE A 366 -10.71 -26.86 35.92
C ILE A 366 -9.30 -26.86 36.53
N ASP A 367 -8.97 -27.93 37.25
CA ASP A 367 -7.60 -28.14 37.74
C ASP A 367 -6.78 -28.88 36.66
N PHE A 368 -5.64 -28.31 36.31
CA PHE A 368 -4.74 -28.84 35.29
C PHE A 368 -3.46 -29.39 35.95
N PRO A 369 -2.79 -30.39 35.35
CA PRO A 369 -1.51 -30.87 35.86
C PRO A 369 -0.47 -29.74 35.85
N ASP A 370 0.54 -29.80 36.73
CA ASP A 370 1.57 -28.75 36.81
C ASP A 370 2.42 -28.62 35.53
N SER A 371 2.61 -29.74 34.82
CA SER A 371 3.38 -29.79 33.58
C SER A 371 2.92 -30.93 32.67
N VAL A 372 3.19 -30.78 31.38
CA VAL A 372 2.98 -31.80 30.35
C VAL A 372 4.24 -31.98 29.53
N SER A 373 4.45 -33.17 28.95
CA SER A 373 5.52 -33.40 27.98
C SER A 373 4.92 -33.52 26.59
N VAL A 374 5.12 -32.49 25.78
CA VAL A 374 4.54 -32.38 24.43
C VAL A 374 5.56 -31.75 23.47
N PRO A 375 5.53 -32.12 22.18
CA PRO A 375 6.37 -31.46 21.17
C PRO A 375 5.87 -30.03 20.90
N ALA A 376 6.75 -29.15 20.41
CA ALA A 376 6.33 -27.81 19.96
C ALA A 376 5.31 -27.90 18.81
N SER A 377 5.55 -28.80 17.85
CA SER A 377 4.61 -29.16 16.79
C SER A 377 5.09 -30.43 16.07
N LEU A 378 4.15 -31.34 15.75
CA LEU A 378 4.43 -32.50 14.88
C LEU A 378 4.25 -32.18 13.40
N GLN A 379 3.87 -30.95 13.05
CA GLN A 379 3.53 -30.54 11.69
C GLN A 379 4.72 -30.58 10.72
N TYR A 380 5.94 -30.44 11.22
CA TYR A 380 7.15 -30.28 10.40
C TYR A 380 7.92 -31.57 10.15
N SER A 381 7.45 -32.71 10.66
CA SER A 381 8.11 -34.00 10.44
C SER A 381 8.17 -34.32 8.94
N SER A 382 9.33 -34.75 8.46
CA SER A 382 9.58 -34.84 7.02
C SER A 382 10.52 -35.99 6.64
N SER A 383 10.59 -36.30 5.34
CA SER A 383 11.51 -37.31 4.80
C SER A 383 12.80 -36.67 4.28
N THR A 384 13.90 -37.42 4.23
CA THR A 384 15.20 -36.94 3.72
C THR A 384 15.15 -36.36 2.30
N LYS A 385 14.22 -36.83 1.46
CA LYS A 385 14.00 -36.27 0.11
C LYS A 385 13.41 -34.86 0.16
N HIS A 386 12.49 -34.60 1.10
CA HIS A 386 11.90 -33.28 1.32
C HIS A 386 12.95 -32.31 1.86
N GLU A 387 13.76 -32.76 2.82
CA GLU A 387 14.83 -31.96 3.43
C GLU A 387 15.88 -31.47 2.43
N LYS A 388 16.18 -32.27 1.39
CA LYS A 388 17.09 -31.83 0.31
C LYS A 388 16.61 -30.57 -0.42
N TRP A 389 15.30 -30.38 -0.55
CA TRP A 389 14.70 -29.23 -1.24
C TRP A 389 14.37 -28.07 -0.30
N MET A 390 13.92 -28.39 0.91
CA MET A 390 13.36 -27.43 1.87
C MET A 390 14.24 -27.17 3.11
N GLY A 391 15.38 -27.86 3.23
CA GLY A 391 16.26 -27.83 4.39
C GLY A 391 15.98 -28.96 5.37
N ALA A 392 16.95 -29.37 6.19
CA ALA A 392 16.71 -30.24 7.36
C ALA A 392 16.17 -29.41 8.54
N ASN A 393 16.63 -28.17 8.65
CA ASN A 393 16.20 -27.15 9.61
C ASN A 393 16.20 -27.69 11.06
N TYR A 394 15.33 -27.15 11.92
CA TYR A 394 15.20 -27.56 13.32
C TYR A 394 14.09 -28.59 13.56
N ARG A 395 13.81 -29.46 12.58
CA ARG A 395 12.65 -30.38 12.65
C ARG A 395 12.67 -31.30 13.86
N LYS A 396 13.86 -31.76 14.26
CA LYS A 396 14.05 -32.60 15.45
C LYS A 396 13.67 -31.87 16.74
N GLU A 397 14.04 -30.59 16.84
CA GLU A 397 13.69 -29.72 17.95
C GLU A 397 12.17 -29.45 18.00
N TRP A 398 11.50 -29.38 16.85
CA TRP A 398 10.04 -29.22 16.78
C TRP A 398 9.27 -30.46 17.22
N GLU A 399 9.71 -31.66 16.82
CA GLU A 399 8.99 -32.92 17.04
C GLU A 399 9.33 -33.63 18.36
N THR A 400 10.41 -33.25 19.04
CA THR A 400 10.82 -33.85 20.32
C THR A 400 9.92 -33.36 21.46
N PRO A 401 9.29 -34.26 22.25
CA PRO A 401 8.54 -33.87 23.43
C PRO A 401 9.42 -33.17 24.46
N VAL A 402 9.00 -31.99 24.90
CA VAL A 402 9.67 -31.19 25.93
C VAL A 402 8.74 -31.05 27.12
N LYS A 403 9.28 -31.20 28.34
CA LYS A 403 8.50 -30.97 29.56
C LYS A 403 8.24 -29.47 29.76
N MET A 404 6.98 -29.05 29.69
CA MET A 404 6.54 -27.65 29.77
C MET A 404 5.54 -27.45 30.91
N PRO A 405 5.58 -26.32 31.65
CA PRO A 405 4.56 -26.00 32.64
C PRO A 405 3.21 -25.71 31.96
N VAL A 406 2.11 -26.12 32.58
CA VAL A 406 0.77 -25.78 32.09
C VAL A 406 0.42 -24.35 32.49
N PHE A 407 -0.03 -23.55 31.52
CA PHE A 407 -0.46 -22.19 31.71
C PHE A 407 -1.91 -22.14 32.16
N ASN A 408 -2.13 -21.86 33.44
CA ASN A 408 -3.47 -21.65 34.00
C ASN A 408 -3.76 -20.15 34.15
N LEU A 409 -4.77 -19.66 33.42
CA LEU A 409 -5.07 -18.22 33.34
C LEU A 409 -5.43 -17.62 34.72
N SER A 410 -6.12 -18.37 35.59
CA SER A 410 -6.47 -17.93 36.95
C SER A 410 -5.33 -17.96 37.97
N LYS A 411 -4.33 -18.84 37.79
CA LYS A 411 -3.26 -19.03 38.80
C LYS A 411 -2.04 -18.16 38.51
N VAL A 412 -1.64 -18.05 37.23
CA VAL A 412 -0.43 -17.31 36.85
C VAL A 412 -0.58 -15.83 37.24
N LYS A 413 0.44 -15.28 37.92
CA LYS A 413 0.50 -13.87 38.38
C LYS A 413 -0.72 -13.43 39.23
N GLY A 414 -1.39 -14.36 39.92
CA GLY A 414 -2.56 -14.07 40.73
C GLY A 414 -3.86 -13.90 39.94
N GLY A 415 -3.89 -14.35 38.68
CA GLY A 415 -5.03 -14.27 37.78
C GLY A 415 -4.83 -13.21 36.70
N LEU A 416 -4.76 -13.66 35.44
CA LEU A 416 -4.60 -12.80 34.27
C LEU A 416 -5.93 -12.63 33.52
N LYS A 417 -6.16 -11.43 32.98
CA LYS A 417 -7.30 -11.14 32.11
C LYS A 417 -6.86 -10.98 30.66
N ILE A 418 -7.59 -11.58 29.72
CA ILE A 418 -7.40 -11.34 28.29
C ILE A 418 -7.94 -9.95 27.94
N VAL A 419 -7.04 -9.05 27.54
CA VAL A 419 -7.36 -7.70 27.09
C VAL A 419 -7.79 -7.70 25.63
N GLN A 420 -7.05 -8.45 24.80
CA GLN A 420 -7.24 -8.44 23.35
C GLN A 420 -6.61 -9.69 22.72
N LYS A 421 -7.26 -10.26 21.71
CA LYS A 421 -6.61 -11.18 20.77
C LYS A 421 -5.81 -10.35 19.75
N GLY A 422 -4.53 -10.63 19.65
CA GLY A 422 -3.64 -10.03 18.67
C GLY A 422 -2.97 -11.08 17.80
N GLY A 423 -1.90 -10.63 17.15
CA GLY A 423 -1.10 -11.45 16.26
C GLY A 423 -1.63 -11.27 14.83
N GLY A 424 -0.78 -10.66 14.00
CA GLY A 424 -1.16 -10.17 12.66
C GLY A 424 -1.45 -11.30 11.67
N MET A 425 -0.76 -11.32 10.55
CA MET A 425 -1.05 -12.27 9.48
C MET A 425 -0.68 -13.74 9.79
N ALA A 426 0.21 -14.02 10.76
CA ALA A 426 0.80 -15.36 10.92
C ALA A 426 0.73 -15.98 12.33
N THR A 427 0.56 -15.20 13.40
CA THR A 427 0.77 -15.70 14.77
C THR A 427 -0.49 -15.49 15.60
N LEU A 428 -0.88 -16.46 16.43
CA LEU A 428 -1.93 -16.27 17.43
C LEU A 428 -1.29 -15.64 18.67
N SER A 429 -1.80 -14.51 19.16
CA SER A 429 -1.33 -13.97 20.44
C SER A 429 -2.46 -13.41 21.29
N PHE A 430 -2.27 -13.43 22.59
CA PHE A 430 -3.16 -12.83 23.57
C PHE A 430 -2.40 -11.78 24.37
N ARG A 431 -2.96 -10.59 24.45
CA ARG A 431 -2.51 -9.56 25.39
C ARG A 431 -3.20 -9.82 26.73
N LEU A 432 -2.39 -10.03 27.75
CA LEU A 432 -2.85 -10.34 29.10
C LEU A 432 -2.52 -9.18 30.04
N GLU A 433 -3.31 -8.98 31.09
CA GLU A 433 -3.08 -7.98 32.13
C GLU A 433 -3.33 -8.60 33.51
N ASP A 434 -2.44 -8.34 34.47
CA ASP A 434 -2.63 -8.73 35.87
C ASP A 434 -3.42 -7.67 36.66
N LYS A 435 -3.77 -7.99 37.91
CA LYS A 435 -4.52 -7.09 38.81
C LYS A 435 -3.84 -5.74 39.07
N ASP A 436 -2.52 -5.68 38.94
CA ASP A 436 -1.72 -4.48 39.19
C ASP A 436 -1.52 -3.65 37.89
N GLY A 437 -2.06 -4.16 36.77
CA GLY A 437 -2.03 -3.50 35.46
C GLY A 437 -0.77 -3.76 34.65
N ASN A 438 0.12 -4.66 35.07
CA ASN A 438 1.24 -5.10 34.26
C ASN A 438 0.75 -5.99 33.13
N GLN A 439 1.34 -5.81 31.96
CA GLN A 439 0.92 -6.54 30.77
C GLN A 439 1.90 -7.62 30.36
N TYR A 440 1.35 -8.69 29.81
CA TYR A 440 2.07 -9.85 29.31
C TYR A 440 1.57 -10.19 27.91
N THR A 441 2.38 -10.96 27.18
CA THR A 441 1.98 -11.51 25.89
C THR A 441 2.08 -13.03 25.96
N LEU A 442 1.03 -13.71 25.51
CA LEU A 442 1.01 -15.16 25.30
C LEU A 442 0.91 -15.41 23.80
N ARG A 443 2.01 -15.84 23.15
CA ARG A 443 2.14 -15.96 21.69
C ARG A 443 2.34 -17.41 21.29
N SER A 444 1.59 -17.92 20.32
CA SER A 444 1.79 -19.30 19.84
C SER A 444 3.19 -19.45 19.25
N ILE A 445 3.88 -20.55 19.58
CA ILE A 445 5.19 -20.86 18.97
C ILE A 445 4.98 -21.32 17.53
N ASP A 446 4.03 -22.24 17.33
CA ASP A 446 3.61 -22.65 16.00
C ASP A 446 2.81 -21.53 15.33
N LYS A 447 3.16 -21.22 14.09
CA LYS A 447 2.60 -20.11 13.31
C LYS A 447 1.74 -20.67 12.18
N ASN A 448 0.73 -19.90 11.78
CA ASN A 448 -0.10 -20.18 10.62
C ASN A 448 0.03 -19.02 9.63
N PRO A 449 1.01 -19.05 8.71
CA PRO A 449 1.34 -17.93 7.85
C PRO A 449 0.39 -17.80 6.66
N VAL A 450 -0.73 -18.54 6.63
CA VAL A 450 -1.70 -18.53 5.53
C VAL A 450 -2.14 -17.12 5.16
N LYS A 451 -2.28 -16.21 6.13
CA LYS A 451 -2.70 -14.83 5.82
C LYS A 451 -1.56 -13.96 5.29
N ALA A 452 -0.29 -14.34 5.51
CA ALA A 452 0.88 -13.64 4.98
C ALA A 452 1.15 -13.95 3.49
N ILE A 453 0.41 -14.91 2.94
CA ILE A 453 0.50 -15.35 1.55
C ILE A 453 -0.54 -14.59 0.73
N PRO A 454 -0.18 -14.03 -0.45
CA PRO A 454 -1.15 -13.43 -1.36
C PRO A 454 -2.32 -14.38 -1.62
N GLU A 455 -3.55 -13.87 -1.72
CA GLU A 455 -4.77 -14.69 -1.89
C GLU A 455 -4.64 -15.66 -3.08
N GLU A 456 -3.98 -15.23 -4.15
CA GLU A 456 -3.73 -16.03 -5.35
C GLU A 456 -2.80 -17.23 -5.10
N LEU A 457 -2.03 -17.20 -4.01
CA LEU A 457 -1.05 -18.20 -3.62
C LEU A 457 -1.45 -19.03 -2.37
N LYS A 458 -2.57 -18.71 -1.70
CA LYS A 458 -3.00 -19.41 -0.47
C LYS A 458 -3.36 -20.88 -0.70
N GLU A 459 -3.84 -21.21 -1.89
CA GLU A 459 -4.27 -22.57 -2.27
C GLU A 459 -3.14 -23.39 -2.92
N THR A 460 -1.87 -23.02 -2.67
CA THR A 460 -0.68 -23.53 -3.39
C THR A 460 0.36 -24.08 -2.42
N ILE A 461 1.47 -24.60 -2.94
CA ILE A 461 2.64 -25.03 -2.18
C ILE A 461 3.27 -23.81 -1.58
N ALA A 462 3.03 -22.58 -2.05
CA ALA A 462 3.50 -21.41 -1.32
C ALA A 462 2.98 -21.46 0.14
N LYS A 463 1.75 -21.94 0.37
CA LYS A 463 1.27 -22.23 1.73
C LYS A 463 2.08 -23.32 2.41
N ALA A 464 2.25 -24.47 1.78
CA ALA A 464 3.03 -25.58 2.36
C ALA A 464 4.51 -25.21 2.59
N VAL A 465 5.11 -24.42 1.70
CA VAL A 465 6.50 -23.97 1.67
C VAL A 465 6.69 -22.91 2.74
N VAL A 466 5.88 -21.85 2.76
CA VAL A 466 5.98 -20.81 3.80
C VAL A 466 5.67 -21.39 5.17
N GLN A 467 4.70 -22.31 5.27
CA GLN A 467 4.44 -23.05 6.50
C GLN A 467 5.65 -23.91 6.87
N ASP A 468 6.17 -24.73 5.97
CA ASP A 468 7.33 -25.59 6.21
C ASP A 468 8.57 -24.79 6.61
N GLN A 469 8.78 -23.60 6.05
CA GLN A 469 9.88 -22.72 6.42
C GLN A 469 9.76 -22.11 7.83
N ILE A 470 8.66 -22.31 8.56
CA ILE A 470 8.64 -22.07 10.01
C ILE A 470 9.58 -23.03 10.74
N SER A 471 9.81 -24.24 10.21
CA SER A 471 10.78 -25.20 10.76
C SER A 471 12.22 -24.66 10.78
N ALA A 472 12.52 -23.65 9.94
CA ALA A 472 13.81 -22.98 9.89
C ALA A 472 14.04 -22.00 11.07
N ALA A 473 13.00 -21.61 11.80
CA ALA A 473 13.15 -20.92 13.08
C ALA A 473 13.27 -21.95 14.22
N HIS A 474 14.23 -21.74 15.12
CA HIS A 474 14.43 -22.62 16.27
C HIS A 474 13.35 -22.34 17.34
N PRO A 475 12.49 -23.31 17.72
CA PRO A 475 11.27 -23.05 18.50
C PRO A 475 11.54 -22.48 19.91
N TYR A 476 12.72 -22.75 20.46
CA TYR A 476 13.10 -22.34 21.82
C TYR A 476 14.25 -21.32 21.87
N ALA A 477 14.69 -20.78 20.74
CA ALA A 477 15.82 -19.84 20.69
C ALA A 477 15.63 -18.57 21.55
N PRO A 478 14.43 -17.98 21.67
CA PRO A 478 14.22 -16.79 22.49
C PRO A 478 14.65 -16.96 23.95
N LEU A 479 14.60 -18.18 24.49
CA LEU A 479 14.98 -18.49 25.88
C LEU A 479 16.45 -18.22 26.18
N SER A 480 17.31 -18.28 25.16
CA SER A 480 18.76 -18.06 25.31
C SER A 480 19.14 -16.57 25.34
N VAL A 481 18.24 -15.66 24.95
CA VAL A 481 18.62 -14.28 24.63
C VAL A 481 18.88 -13.42 25.87
N SER A 482 18.12 -13.61 26.95
CA SER A 482 18.24 -12.79 28.18
C SER A 482 19.66 -12.80 28.74
N THR A 483 20.26 -13.97 28.90
CA THR A 483 21.61 -14.14 29.46
C THR A 483 22.68 -13.44 28.62
N MET A 484 22.55 -13.46 27.30
CA MET A 484 23.46 -12.71 26.42
C MET A 484 23.19 -11.20 26.48
N ALA A 485 21.93 -10.78 26.53
CA ALA A 485 21.54 -9.38 26.60
C ALA A 485 22.03 -8.70 27.90
N ASP A 486 21.91 -9.39 29.03
CA ASP A 486 22.41 -8.94 30.34
C ASP A 486 23.92 -8.72 30.32
N ALA A 487 24.68 -9.65 29.73
CA ALA A 487 26.13 -9.58 29.65
C ALA A 487 26.65 -8.34 28.91
N ILE A 488 25.87 -7.81 27.96
CA ILE A 488 26.20 -6.57 27.24
C ILE A 488 25.35 -5.37 27.67
N HIS A 489 24.61 -5.48 28.76
CA HIS A 489 23.77 -4.42 29.33
C HIS A 489 22.80 -3.80 28.32
N ILE A 490 22.02 -4.64 27.64
CA ILE A 490 20.85 -4.20 26.85
C ILE A 490 19.56 -4.76 27.45
N TYR A 491 18.43 -4.11 27.20
CA TYR A 491 17.13 -4.53 27.73
C TYR A 491 16.57 -5.72 26.97
N HIS A 492 15.72 -6.50 27.64
CA HIS A 492 15.07 -7.68 27.07
C HIS A 492 13.80 -8.06 27.85
N ALA A 493 12.95 -8.88 27.22
CA ALA A 493 11.91 -9.63 27.91
C ALA A 493 12.45 -10.97 28.43
N ASN A 494 11.67 -11.68 29.27
CA ASN A 494 12.06 -12.96 29.84
C ASN A 494 11.09 -14.06 29.39
N PRO A 495 11.26 -14.57 28.15
CA PRO A 495 10.36 -15.54 27.59
C PRO A 495 10.39 -16.86 28.37
N LYS A 496 9.21 -17.48 28.52
CA LYS A 496 9.03 -18.84 29.04
C LYS A 496 8.12 -19.61 28.11
N VAL A 497 8.48 -20.87 27.84
CA VAL A 497 7.62 -21.78 27.09
C VAL A 497 6.60 -22.39 28.04
N VAL A 498 5.34 -22.37 27.63
CA VAL A 498 4.21 -22.89 28.41
C VAL A 498 3.24 -23.64 27.50
N TYR A 499 2.47 -24.58 28.05
CA TYR A 499 1.41 -25.27 27.33
C TYR A 499 0.04 -24.80 27.82
N VAL A 500 -0.88 -24.48 26.92
CA VAL A 500 -2.26 -24.11 27.27
C VAL A 500 -3.14 -25.32 27.03
N GLU A 501 -3.71 -25.88 28.10
CA GLU A 501 -4.74 -26.91 28.04
C GLU A 501 -6.07 -26.33 27.52
N ASN A 502 -7.10 -27.16 27.38
CA ASN A 502 -8.44 -26.70 27.03
C ASN A 502 -9.12 -25.90 28.17
N ASP A 503 -8.57 -24.73 28.51
CA ASP A 503 -8.97 -23.86 29.62
C ASP A 503 -10.21 -23.01 29.29
N PRO A 504 -11.38 -23.28 29.94
CA PRO A 504 -12.62 -22.52 29.71
C PRO A 504 -12.51 -21.03 30.03
N GLN A 505 -11.51 -20.62 30.82
CA GLN A 505 -11.30 -19.23 31.19
C GLN A 505 -10.85 -18.35 30.02
N PHE A 506 -10.40 -18.95 28.91
CA PHE A 506 -10.18 -18.23 27.66
C PHE A 506 -11.49 -17.81 26.97
N GLY A 507 -12.64 -18.27 27.44
CA GLY A 507 -13.97 -17.85 26.98
C GLY A 507 -14.14 -18.08 25.47
N ILE A 508 -14.48 -17.02 24.73
CA ILE A 508 -14.63 -17.08 23.26
C ILE A 508 -13.35 -17.50 22.51
N TYR A 509 -12.20 -17.51 23.19
CA TYR A 509 -10.92 -17.90 22.61
C TYR A 509 -10.46 -19.30 23.01
N GLN A 510 -11.24 -20.03 23.81
CA GLN A 510 -10.88 -21.36 24.33
C GLN A 510 -10.42 -22.30 23.20
N GLU A 511 -11.22 -22.49 22.16
CA GLU A 511 -10.86 -23.36 21.02
C GLU A 511 -9.60 -22.90 20.28
N LEU A 512 -9.35 -21.59 20.23
CA LEU A 512 -8.15 -21.05 19.59
C LEU A 512 -6.90 -21.29 20.44
N ALA A 513 -7.01 -21.20 21.75
CA ALA A 513 -5.91 -21.32 22.70
C ALA A 513 -5.60 -22.78 23.11
N ALA A 514 -6.61 -23.64 23.12
CA ALA A 514 -6.52 -25.00 23.64
C ALA A 514 -5.47 -25.86 22.92
N ASN A 515 -4.80 -26.69 23.72
CA ASN A 515 -3.89 -27.77 23.33
C ASN A 515 -2.72 -27.31 22.46
N LYS A 516 -2.09 -26.19 22.82
CA LYS A 516 -1.00 -25.57 22.04
C LYS A 516 0.11 -25.06 22.93
N VAL A 517 1.31 -25.01 22.34
CA VAL A 517 2.50 -24.43 22.97
C VAL A 517 2.58 -22.93 22.69
N PHE A 518 2.82 -22.16 23.75
CA PHE A 518 2.94 -20.72 23.72
C PHE A 518 4.26 -20.25 24.34
N MET A 519 4.70 -19.08 23.90
CA MET A 519 5.67 -18.25 24.59
C MET A 519 4.94 -17.23 25.45
N PHE A 520 5.24 -17.24 26.75
CA PHE A 520 4.76 -16.26 27.73
C PHE A 520 5.90 -15.31 28.10
N GLU A 521 5.72 -14.01 27.89
CA GLU A 521 6.73 -12.98 28.18
C GLU A 521 6.10 -11.69 28.69
N GLU A 522 6.87 -10.90 29.45
CA GLU A 522 6.47 -9.55 29.85
C GLU A 522 6.29 -8.66 28.62
N ARG A 523 5.22 -7.86 28.60
CA ARG A 523 4.95 -6.90 27.53
C ARG A 523 5.47 -5.52 27.95
N PRO A 524 6.52 -4.96 27.31
CA PRO A 524 7.03 -3.63 27.65
C PRO A 524 6.03 -2.54 27.25
N SER A 525 5.10 -2.23 28.16
CA SER A 525 3.96 -1.33 27.91
C SER A 525 3.49 -0.70 29.23
N LYS A 526 2.23 -0.89 29.64
CA LYS A 526 1.75 -0.45 30.96
C LYS A 526 2.37 -1.37 32.02
N ASN A 527 3.07 -0.79 32.99
CA ASN A 527 3.70 -1.49 34.10
C ASN A 527 3.79 -0.58 35.35
N THR A 528 4.16 -1.16 36.49
CA THR A 528 4.37 -0.44 37.75
C THR A 528 5.74 0.24 37.85
N GLY A 529 6.68 -0.14 36.97
CA GLY A 529 8.05 0.38 36.93
C GLY A 529 9.08 -0.49 37.65
N ASP A 530 8.72 -1.72 38.05
CA ASP A 530 9.56 -2.59 38.90
C ASP A 530 10.22 -3.75 38.12
N ILE A 531 10.26 -3.66 36.78
CA ILE A 531 10.84 -4.69 35.91
C ILE A 531 12.28 -4.29 35.55
N GLU A 532 13.25 -4.96 36.16
CA GLU A 532 14.68 -4.68 36.01
C GLU A 532 15.17 -4.83 34.58
N SER A 533 14.73 -5.87 33.85
CA SER A 533 15.12 -6.10 32.45
C SER A 533 14.60 -5.03 31.48
N PHE A 534 13.70 -4.15 31.94
CA PHE A 534 13.24 -2.94 31.23
C PHE A 534 13.87 -1.65 31.78
N GLY A 535 14.90 -1.80 32.63
CA GLY A 535 15.59 -0.72 33.32
C GLY A 535 14.76 -0.03 34.41
N ASN A 536 13.74 -0.67 34.98
CA ASN A 536 12.83 -0.09 35.97
C ASN A 536 12.11 1.18 35.47
N ALA A 537 11.76 1.20 34.17
CA ALA A 537 11.12 2.33 33.53
C ALA A 537 9.61 2.38 33.83
N LYS A 538 9.14 3.45 34.47
CA LYS A 538 7.70 3.73 34.71
C LYS A 538 6.92 4.11 33.46
N LYS A 539 7.61 4.59 32.41
CA LYS A 539 6.99 5.04 31.16
C LYS A 539 7.65 4.35 29.99
N ILE A 540 6.87 3.55 29.27
CA ILE A 540 7.30 2.85 28.06
C ILE A 540 6.43 3.30 26.89
N TYR A 541 7.08 3.64 25.78
CA TYR A 541 6.43 4.14 24.57
C TYR A 541 6.63 3.18 23.38
N SER A 542 5.67 3.12 22.47
CA SER A 542 5.86 2.56 21.13
C SER A 542 6.83 3.43 20.32
N THR A 543 7.55 2.84 19.36
CA THR A 543 8.48 3.58 18.48
C THR A 543 7.88 4.83 17.85
N ILE A 544 6.65 4.77 17.35
CA ILE A 544 5.98 5.93 16.73
C ILE A 544 5.73 7.07 17.74
N LYS A 545 5.28 6.73 18.96
CA LYS A 545 5.15 7.70 20.06
C LYS A 545 6.51 8.29 20.45
N THR A 546 7.58 7.51 20.46
CA THR A 546 8.95 8.00 20.71
C THR A 546 9.39 8.98 19.62
N VAL A 547 9.19 8.63 18.35
CA VAL A 547 9.46 9.54 17.21
C VAL A 547 8.70 10.85 17.36
N LYS A 548 7.40 10.79 17.71
CA LYS A 548 6.59 11.99 17.98
C LYS A 548 7.17 12.81 19.13
N LYS A 549 7.55 12.20 20.26
CA LYS A 549 8.15 12.91 21.40
C LYS A 549 9.48 13.57 21.06
N LEU A 550 10.36 12.89 20.33
CA LEU A 550 11.63 13.44 19.84
C LEU A 550 11.40 14.62 18.88
N LYS A 551 10.35 14.53 18.06
CA LYS A 551 9.96 15.63 17.18
C LYS A 551 9.30 16.78 17.94
N ASP A 552 8.50 16.52 18.97
CA ASP A 552 7.78 17.57 19.70
C ASP A 552 8.71 18.43 20.58
N ASP A 553 9.83 17.89 21.08
CA ASP A 553 10.70 18.55 22.04
C ASP A 553 12.19 18.22 21.85
N ASN A 554 13.01 19.25 21.61
CA ASN A 554 14.46 19.13 21.46
C ASN A 554 15.26 18.92 22.75
N ASP A 555 14.62 18.90 23.93
CA ASP A 555 15.25 18.43 25.18
C ASP A 555 15.27 16.89 25.27
N ASP A 556 14.37 16.22 24.55
CA ASP A 556 14.31 14.77 24.49
C ASP A 556 15.41 14.21 23.58
N SER A 557 15.94 13.04 23.93
CA SER A 557 17.04 12.41 23.20
C SER A 557 16.98 10.90 23.26
N ILE A 558 17.71 10.25 22.36
CA ILE A 558 17.91 8.79 22.38
C ILE A 558 19.30 8.45 22.90
N ASP A 559 19.40 7.30 23.57
CA ASP A 559 20.68 6.66 23.81
C ASP A 559 21.09 5.87 22.55
N TYR A 560 21.65 6.57 21.56
CA TYR A 560 22.01 5.95 20.27
C TYR A 560 23.13 4.90 20.42
N LYS A 561 23.97 4.98 21.45
CA LYS A 561 25.01 3.99 21.73
C LYS A 561 24.41 2.68 22.26
N PHE A 562 23.45 2.78 23.18
CA PHE A 562 22.66 1.63 23.62
C PHE A 562 21.87 1.00 22.46
N THR A 563 21.28 1.85 21.62
CA THR A 563 20.55 1.40 20.42
C THR A 563 21.48 0.67 19.45
N LEU A 564 22.67 1.22 19.17
CA LEU A 564 23.67 0.60 18.30
C LEU A 564 24.12 -0.77 18.81
N ARG A 565 24.39 -0.88 20.11
CA ARG A 565 24.75 -2.16 20.74
C ARG A 565 23.66 -3.21 20.59
N SER A 566 22.40 -2.81 20.79
CA SER A 566 21.23 -3.69 20.61
C SER A 566 21.12 -4.20 19.18
N ARG A 567 21.40 -3.35 18.18
CA ARG A 567 21.34 -3.71 16.76
C ARG A 567 22.50 -4.59 16.29
N LEU A 568 23.72 -4.33 16.75
CA LEU A 568 24.85 -5.22 16.51
C LEU A 568 24.63 -6.61 17.13
N PHE A 569 24.01 -6.65 18.31
CA PHE A 569 23.62 -7.90 18.95
C PHE A 569 22.59 -8.68 18.13
N ASP A 570 21.56 -8.02 17.57
CA ASP A 570 20.59 -8.66 16.68
C ASP A 570 21.27 -9.33 15.46
N MET A 571 22.25 -8.66 14.84
CA MET A 571 23.00 -9.22 13.71
C MET A 571 23.86 -10.43 14.13
N LEU A 572 24.45 -10.38 15.33
CA LEU A 572 25.27 -11.45 15.88
C LEU A 572 24.45 -12.73 16.10
N ILE A 573 23.24 -12.62 16.65
CA ILE A 573 22.39 -13.78 16.96
C ILE A 573 21.48 -14.22 15.79
N GLY A 574 21.54 -13.53 14.65
CA GLY A 574 20.76 -13.87 13.47
C GLY A 574 19.30 -13.43 13.50
N ASP A 575 18.95 -12.39 14.27
CA ASP A 575 17.58 -11.86 14.31
C ASP A 575 17.33 -10.85 13.18
N TRP A 576 16.79 -11.35 12.06
CA TRP A 576 16.64 -10.60 10.79
C TRP A 576 15.33 -9.77 10.72
N ASP A 577 14.32 -10.07 11.54
CA ASP A 577 12.96 -9.51 11.37
C ASP A 577 12.70 -8.21 12.15
N ARG A 578 13.73 -7.40 12.36
CA ARG A 578 13.61 -6.18 13.18
C ARG A 578 12.86 -5.07 12.47
N HIS A 579 11.64 -4.76 12.92
CA HIS A 579 10.84 -3.62 12.49
C HIS A 579 10.32 -2.81 13.70
N ASP A 580 9.74 -1.61 13.49
CA ASP A 580 9.46 -0.64 14.56
C ASP A 580 8.57 -1.16 15.69
N ASP A 581 7.72 -2.15 15.39
CA ASP A 581 6.78 -2.71 16.34
C ASP A 581 7.39 -3.75 17.29
N GLN A 582 8.54 -4.30 16.91
CA GLN A 582 9.38 -5.15 17.76
C GLN A 582 10.22 -4.35 18.77
N TRP A 583 10.05 -3.03 18.80
CA TRP A 583 10.69 -2.15 19.76
C TRP A 583 9.66 -1.42 20.61
N ARG A 584 9.98 -1.32 21.90
CA ARG A 584 9.38 -0.37 22.83
C ARG A 584 10.49 0.48 23.43
N TRP A 585 10.16 1.58 24.09
CA TRP A 585 11.14 2.57 24.51
C TRP A 585 10.92 2.96 25.96
N ALA A 586 11.83 2.54 26.83
CA ALA A 586 11.92 3.02 28.20
C ALA A 586 12.33 4.48 28.20
N ALA A 587 11.56 5.33 28.90
CA ALA A 587 11.85 6.75 29.05
C ALA A 587 12.35 7.05 30.47
N PHE A 588 13.54 7.64 30.55
CA PHE A 588 14.16 8.08 31.80
C PHE A 588 14.29 9.60 31.84
N LYS A 589 14.35 10.16 33.04
CA LYS A 589 14.67 11.58 33.22
C LYS A 589 16.16 11.79 32.95
N GLY A 590 16.49 12.50 31.88
CA GLY A 590 17.85 12.93 31.54
C GLY A 590 18.19 14.31 32.12
N LYS A 591 19.35 14.85 31.69
CA LYS A 591 19.84 16.16 32.16
C LYS A 591 18.96 17.33 31.70
N ASN A 592 18.45 17.29 30.47
CA ASN A 592 17.65 18.37 29.88
C ASN A 592 16.18 17.94 29.70
N GLY A 593 15.96 16.79 29.05
CA GLY A 593 14.63 16.19 28.87
C GLY A 593 14.69 14.68 29.09
N ARG A 594 13.84 13.93 28.40
CA ARG A 594 13.83 12.47 28.52
C ARG A 594 14.95 11.85 27.70
N ILE A 595 15.52 10.77 28.22
CA ILE A 595 16.38 9.88 27.44
C ILE A 595 15.63 8.57 27.18
N PHE A 596 15.53 8.20 25.91
CA PHE A 596 14.86 6.98 25.48
C PHE A 596 15.87 5.87 25.21
N ARG A 597 15.60 4.67 25.76
CA ARG A 597 16.35 3.45 25.50
C ARG A 597 15.43 2.37 24.93
N PRO A 598 15.84 1.68 23.87
CA PRO A 598 15.02 0.65 23.24
C PRO A 598 14.93 -0.61 24.12
N ILE A 599 13.75 -1.22 24.15
CA ILE A 599 13.45 -2.55 24.69
C ILE A 599 13.00 -3.40 23.50
N PRO A 600 13.86 -4.28 22.98
CA PRO A 600 13.48 -5.26 21.98
C PRO A 600 12.51 -6.29 22.56
N ARG A 601 11.53 -6.71 21.76
CA ARG A 601 10.55 -7.76 22.02
C ARG A 601 10.44 -8.64 20.79
N ASP A 602 9.75 -9.78 20.90
CA ASP A 602 9.44 -10.64 19.74
C ASP A 602 10.71 -11.19 19.04
N ARG A 603 11.47 -12.00 19.76
CA ARG A 603 12.76 -12.54 19.29
C ARG A 603 12.65 -13.94 18.67
N ASP A 604 11.54 -14.20 18.00
CA ASP A 604 11.20 -15.54 17.47
C ASP A 604 11.95 -15.92 16.17
N GLN A 605 12.78 -15.02 15.62
CA GLN A 605 13.64 -15.24 14.45
C GLN A 605 15.12 -15.43 14.82
N VAL A 606 15.46 -15.50 16.11
CA VAL A 606 16.83 -15.81 16.55
C VAL A 606 17.22 -17.21 16.06
N PHE A 607 18.45 -17.32 15.55
CA PHE A 607 18.99 -18.56 14.95
C PHE A 607 18.23 -19.09 13.74
N PHE A 608 17.44 -18.28 13.04
CA PHE A 608 16.76 -18.70 11.81
C PHE A 608 17.76 -19.22 10.76
N VAL A 609 17.66 -20.48 10.34
CA VAL A 609 18.52 -21.06 9.29
C VAL A 609 17.90 -20.91 7.90
N ASN A 610 18.68 -21.12 6.85
CA ASN A 610 18.19 -21.09 5.48
C ASN A 610 18.81 -22.25 4.71
N GLU A 611 18.15 -23.39 4.76
CA GLU A 611 18.64 -24.62 4.18
C GLU A 611 17.78 -25.06 2.98
N GLY A 612 18.29 -26.04 2.22
CA GLY A 612 17.61 -26.54 1.03
C GLY A 612 17.78 -25.65 -0.20
N ARG A 613 17.41 -26.19 -1.35
CA ARG A 613 17.63 -25.52 -2.65
C ARG A 613 16.66 -24.36 -2.91
N ILE A 614 15.39 -24.52 -2.53
CA ILE A 614 14.36 -23.51 -2.81
C ILE A 614 14.57 -22.26 -1.94
N PRO A 615 14.73 -22.38 -0.61
CA PRO A 615 14.96 -21.23 0.26
C PRO A 615 16.26 -20.50 -0.08
N ASN A 616 17.33 -21.24 -0.41
CA ASN A 616 18.60 -20.66 -0.84
C ASN A 616 18.45 -19.76 -2.09
N ILE A 617 17.74 -20.23 -3.13
CA ILE A 617 17.43 -19.41 -4.31
C ILE A 617 16.59 -18.18 -3.93
N ALA A 618 15.57 -18.36 -3.07
CA ALA A 618 14.71 -17.26 -2.62
C ALA A 618 15.47 -16.19 -1.82
N SER A 619 16.57 -16.56 -1.14
CA SER A 619 17.42 -15.67 -0.36
C SER A 619 18.39 -14.82 -1.19
N HIS A 620 18.42 -14.98 -2.53
CA HIS A 620 19.29 -14.16 -3.37
C HIS A 620 19.00 -12.65 -3.25
N ARG A 621 20.04 -11.84 -3.47
CA ARG A 621 19.99 -10.36 -3.38
C ARG A 621 18.90 -9.67 -4.19
N TRP A 622 18.40 -10.32 -5.25
CA TRP A 622 17.37 -9.79 -6.15
C TRP A 622 15.95 -10.32 -5.86
N ILE A 623 15.78 -11.20 -4.86
CA ILE A 623 14.49 -11.72 -4.38
C ILE A 623 14.24 -11.28 -2.94
N MET A 624 14.71 -12.05 -1.94
CA MET A 624 14.46 -11.80 -0.52
C MET A 624 15.73 -12.03 0.33
N PRO A 625 16.72 -11.12 0.24
CA PRO A 625 18.01 -11.24 0.94
C PRO A 625 17.94 -11.34 2.47
N LYS A 626 16.82 -10.94 3.08
CA LYS A 626 16.62 -11.02 4.53
C LYS A 626 16.55 -12.46 5.04
N PHE A 627 16.24 -13.43 4.17
CA PHE A 627 16.21 -14.85 4.49
C PHE A 627 17.55 -15.55 4.29
N GLU A 628 18.68 -14.82 4.34
CA GLU A 628 20.01 -15.39 4.14
C GLU A 628 20.33 -16.54 5.11
N GLY A 629 19.83 -16.45 6.35
CA GLY A 629 19.99 -17.47 7.39
C GLY A 629 21.08 -17.18 8.44
N PHE A 630 21.09 -18.00 9.48
CA PHE A 630 22.04 -18.00 10.57
C PHE A 630 23.19 -18.96 10.26
N ASP A 631 24.20 -18.43 9.58
CA ASP A 631 25.43 -19.14 9.22
C ASP A 631 26.68 -18.45 9.80
N ASP A 632 27.84 -19.11 9.73
CA ASP A 632 29.14 -18.64 10.22
C ASP A 632 29.56 -17.30 9.61
N GLN A 633 29.07 -17.00 8.41
CA GLN A 633 29.25 -15.76 7.68
C GLN A 633 27.92 -15.08 7.38
N LEU A 634 27.85 -13.79 7.73
CA LEU A 634 26.86 -12.87 7.17
C LEU A 634 27.45 -12.24 5.89
N ASN A 635 26.86 -12.55 4.74
CA ASN A 635 27.34 -12.20 3.39
C ASN A 635 26.91 -10.80 2.94
N TRP A 636 25.76 -10.30 3.40
CA TRP A 636 25.29 -8.96 3.04
C TRP A 636 24.51 -8.27 4.17
N ALA A 637 25.20 -7.51 5.02
CA ALA A 637 24.60 -6.85 6.19
C ALA A 637 23.42 -5.92 5.86
N PRO A 638 23.45 -5.10 4.77
CA PRO A 638 22.30 -4.32 4.36
C PRO A 638 21.07 -5.14 3.95
N GLY A 639 21.27 -6.31 3.34
CA GLY A 639 20.20 -7.20 2.92
C GLY A 639 19.54 -7.91 4.10
N PHE A 640 20.36 -8.41 5.02
CA PHE A 640 19.92 -8.99 6.28
C PHE A 640 19.08 -7.99 7.08
N ASN A 641 19.54 -6.74 7.19
CA ASN A 641 18.83 -5.67 7.90
C ASN A 641 17.77 -4.96 7.04
N PHE A 642 17.21 -5.63 6.02
CA PHE A 642 16.18 -5.03 5.16
C PHE A 642 15.02 -4.48 5.98
N ASN A 643 14.47 -5.24 6.92
CA ASN A 643 13.33 -4.79 7.75
C ASN A 643 13.70 -3.61 8.67
N ALA A 644 14.93 -3.57 9.20
CA ALA A 644 15.38 -2.54 10.13
C ALA A 644 15.81 -1.23 9.46
N ARG A 645 15.83 -1.18 8.12
CA ARG A 645 16.36 -0.04 7.33
C ARG A 645 15.80 1.33 7.72
N TYR A 646 14.54 1.41 8.16
CA TYR A 646 13.92 2.67 8.58
C TYR A 646 14.27 3.05 10.01
N PHE A 647 14.23 2.06 10.91
CA PHE A 647 14.61 2.22 12.31
C PHE A 647 16.07 2.67 12.42
N ASP A 648 16.99 1.92 11.80
CA ASP A 648 18.44 2.15 11.93
C ASP A 648 18.84 3.50 11.31
N ARG A 649 18.25 3.89 10.17
CA ARG A 649 18.52 5.21 9.55
C ARG A 649 18.05 6.39 10.39
N TYR A 650 17.02 6.21 11.22
CA TYR A 650 16.50 7.25 12.10
C TYR A 650 17.31 7.32 13.40
N PHE A 651 17.46 6.20 14.10
CA PHE A 651 18.02 6.17 15.46
C PHE A 651 19.55 6.07 15.51
N LEU A 652 20.22 5.65 14.44
CA LEU A 652 21.68 5.53 14.40
C LEU A 652 22.38 6.65 13.60
N ALA A 653 21.62 7.67 13.14
CA ALA A 653 22.16 8.76 12.33
C ALA A 653 23.33 9.51 13.00
N GLN A 654 23.35 9.56 14.34
CA GLN A 654 24.37 10.25 15.12
C GLN A 654 25.66 9.43 15.32
N ALA A 655 25.59 8.10 15.24
CA ALA A 655 26.75 7.23 15.49
C ALA A 655 27.81 7.41 14.38
N ASP A 656 29.03 7.77 14.78
CA ASP A 656 30.18 7.82 13.88
C ASP A 656 30.97 6.50 13.88
N LYS A 657 31.97 6.36 13.00
CA LYS A 657 32.73 5.11 12.86
C LYS A 657 33.33 4.63 14.19
N LYS A 658 33.78 5.56 15.04
CA LYS A 658 34.37 5.22 16.33
C LYS A 658 33.32 4.63 17.27
N ASP A 659 32.11 5.17 17.29
CA ASP A 659 31.01 4.61 18.09
C ASP A 659 30.69 3.16 17.69
N TRP A 660 30.76 2.84 16.40
CA TRP A 660 30.59 1.47 15.90
C TRP A 660 31.73 0.56 16.36
N ASP A 661 32.98 1.00 16.22
CA ASP A 661 34.14 0.22 16.64
C ASP A 661 34.16 -0.03 18.15
N ASP A 662 33.82 0.99 18.95
CA ASP A 662 33.69 0.88 20.40
C ASP A 662 32.59 -0.12 20.79
N ALA A 663 31.43 -0.10 20.11
CA ALA A 663 30.34 -1.02 20.37
C ALA A 663 30.68 -2.48 20.00
N VAL A 664 31.36 -2.69 18.86
CA VAL A 664 31.86 -4.01 18.45
C VAL A 664 32.83 -4.55 19.49
N LYS A 665 33.82 -3.75 19.89
CA LYS A 665 34.82 -4.15 20.88
C LYS A 665 34.15 -4.53 22.21
N TYR A 666 33.22 -3.71 22.68
CA TYR A 666 32.48 -3.97 23.91
C TYR A 666 31.73 -5.31 23.85
N ILE A 667 31.03 -5.60 22.75
CA ILE A 667 30.31 -6.86 22.55
C ILE A 667 31.28 -8.04 22.54
N GLN A 668 32.42 -7.94 21.85
CA GLN A 668 33.41 -9.01 21.78
C GLN A 668 34.04 -9.32 23.15
N GLU A 669 34.25 -8.30 23.98
CA GLU A 669 34.82 -8.45 25.33
C GLU A 669 33.85 -9.09 26.33
N HIS A 670 32.54 -8.81 26.21
CA HIS A 670 31.55 -9.22 27.22
C HIS A 670 30.76 -10.47 26.83
N LEU A 671 30.53 -10.74 25.53
CA LEU A 671 29.94 -12.00 25.07
C LEU A 671 31.01 -13.07 24.94
N THR A 672 31.49 -13.58 26.07
CA THR A 672 32.51 -14.64 26.10
C THR A 672 31.94 -16.02 25.75
N ASP A 673 32.81 -17.00 25.50
CA ASP A 673 32.40 -18.39 25.27
C ASP A 673 31.58 -18.94 26.44
N SER A 674 31.90 -18.53 27.68
CA SER A 674 31.14 -18.94 28.87
C SER A 674 29.72 -18.39 28.89
N VAL A 675 29.52 -17.14 28.43
CA VAL A 675 28.20 -16.51 28.31
C VAL A 675 27.36 -17.22 27.26
N PHE A 676 27.94 -17.54 26.09
CA PHE A 676 27.22 -18.30 25.07
C PHE A 676 26.81 -19.69 25.56
N LYS A 677 27.71 -20.40 26.25
CA LYS A 677 27.36 -21.71 26.83
C LYS A 677 26.26 -21.59 27.87
N ALA A 678 26.35 -20.62 28.79
CA ALA A 678 25.33 -20.37 29.81
C ALA A 678 23.97 -20.04 29.17
N ALA A 679 23.95 -19.19 28.14
CA ALA A 679 22.74 -18.84 27.39
C ALA A 679 22.07 -20.05 26.75
N LEU A 680 22.84 -20.96 26.14
CA LEU A 680 22.32 -22.17 25.49
C LEU A 680 21.78 -23.21 26.48
N THR A 681 22.09 -23.11 27.78
CA THR A 681 21.48 -23.98 28.81
C THR A 681 19.99 -23.70 29.05
N HIS A 682 19.48 -22.55 28.60
CA HIS A 682 18.06 -22.24 28.68
C HIS A 682 17.22 -22.92 27.59
N ILE A 683 17.87 -23.47 26.56
CA ILE A 683 17.21 -24.36 25.60
C ILE A 683 16.92 -25.69 26.32
N PRO A 684 15.71 -26.29 26.17
CA PRO A 684 15.34 -27.50 26.88
C PRO A 684 16.36 -28.64 26.68
N THR A 685 16.65 -29.36 27.76
CA THR A 685 17.68 -30.41 27.78
C THR A 685 17.43 -31.50 26.75
N GLU A 686 16.16 -31.82 26.50
CA GLU A 686 15.66 -32.84 25.58
C GLU A 686 16.02 -32.54 24.11
N VAL A 687 16.24 -31.27 23.76
CA VAL A 687 16.58 -30.84 22.40
C VAL A 687 17.98 -30.24 22.29
N SER A 688 18.63 -29.95 23.42
CA SER A 688 19.94 -29.30 23.46
C SER A 688 21.03 -30.05 22.71
N GLY A 689 20.94 -31.38 22.60
CA GLY A 689 21.90 -32.22 21.90
C GLY A 689 21.85 -32.17 20.37
N PHE A 690 20.86 -31.51 19.75
CA PHE A 690 20.71 -31.50 18.29
C PHE A 690 21.49 -30.37 17.61
N SER A 691 21.33 -29.12 18.06
CA SER A 691 21.88 -27.94 17.38
C SER A 691 22.71 -27.00 18.26
N ASN A 692 22.77 -27.17 19.59
CA ASN A 692 23.48 -26.21 20.46
C ASN A 692 24.98 -26.07 20.13
N ASP A 693 25.66 -27.17 19.78
CA ASP A 693 27.09 -27.13 19.44
C ASP A 693 27.35 -26.34 18.15
N GLU A 694 26.47 -26.49 17.15
CA GLU A 694 26.55 -25.74 15.90
C GLU A 694 26.19 -24.26 16.12
N ILE A 695 25.13 -23.97 16.89
CA ILE A 695 24.76 -22.60 17.27
C ILE A 695 25.92 -21.93 18.02
N PHE A 696 26.56 -22.62 18.97
CA PHE A 696 27.72 -22.12 19.70
C PHE A 696 28.89 -21.80 18.76
N LYS A 697 29.18 -22.69 17.80
CA LYS A 697 30.20 -22.48 16.77
C LYS A 697 29.90 -21.25 15.91
N ILE A 698 28.66 -21.10 15.44
CA ILE A 698 28.24 -19.95 14.62
C ILE A 698 28.29 -18.65 15.43
N LEU A 699 27.82 -18.63 16.68
CA LEU A 699 27.93 -17.46 17.58
C LEU A 699 29.38 -16.99 17.72
N LYS A 700 30.33 -17.92 17.89
CA LYS A 700 31.76 -17.60 17.93
C LYS A 700 32.28 -17.04 16.62
N ALA A 701 31.89 -17.63 15.49
CA ALA A 701 32.27 -17.17 14.17
C ALA A 701 31.74 -15.75 13.90
N ARG A 702 30.45 -15.50 14.17
CA ARG A 702 29.83 -14.19 14.04
C ARG A 702 30.41 -13.14 14.99
N ARG A 703 30.70 -13.50 16.25
CA ARG A 703 31.43 -12.60 17.18
C ARG A 703 32.78 -12.18 16.60
N LYS A 704 33.50 -13.09 15.94
CA LYS A 704 34.77 -12.79 15.24
C LYS A 704 34.56 -11.93 13.98
N GLN A 705 33.49 -12.17 13.23
CA GLN A 705 33.14 -11.44 12.00
C GLN A 705 32.54 -10.05 12.27
N LEU A 706 32.06 -9.78 13.48
CA LEU A 706 31.31 -8.58 13.84
C LEU A 706 31.94 -7.24 13.39
N PRO A 707 33.28 -7.03 13.43
CA PRO A 707 33.90 -5.83 12.88
C PRO A 707 33.58 -5.61 11.38
N LYS A 708 33.67 -6.66 10.56
CA LYS A 708 33.36 -6.60 9.12
C LYS A 708 31.89 -6.31 8.86
N ILE A 709 31.00 -6.93 9.64
CA ILE A 709 29.54 -6.70 9.57
C ILE A 709 29.23 -5.24 9.90
N ALA A 710 29.81 -4.73 10.98
CA ALA A 710 29.65 -3.34 11.44
C ALA A 710 30.16 -2.35 10.39
N ASP A 711 31.32 -2.60 9.78
CA ASP A 711 31.90 -1.74 8.73
C ASP A 711 30.99 -1.64 7.50
N GLU A 712 30.57 -2.78 6.95
CA GLU A 712 29.71 -2.82 5.77
C GLU A 712 28.38 -2.08 6.03
N TYR A 713 27.79 -2.31 7.20
CA TYR A 713 26.51 -1.71 7.54
C TYR A 713 26.63 -0.21 7.88
N TYR A 714 27.69 0.20 8.58
CA TYR A 714 28.02 1.61 8.82
C TYR A 714 28.15 2.37 7.50
N GLU A 715 28.87 1.83 6.52
CA GLU A 715 29.03 2.46 5.20
C GLU A 715 27.70 2.59 4.47
N HIS A 716 26.85 1.56 4.53
CA HIS A 716 25.53 1.57 3.93
C HIS A 716 24.61 2.65 4.53
N LEU A 717 24.56 2.75 5.86
CA LEU A 717 23.76 3.76 6.56
C LEU A 717 24.33 5.16 6.31
N SER A 718 25.65 5.31 6.40
CA SER A 718 26.37 6.59 6.31
C SER A 718 26.48 7.15 4.90
N LYS A 719 26.15 6.37 3.87
CA LYS A 719 26.09 6.85 2.47
C LYS A 719 25.07 7.97 2.28
N ARG A 720 23.94 7.93 3.01
CA ARG A 720 22.87 8.93 3.01
C ARG A 720 22.33 9.10 4.43
N VAL A 721 22.57 10.25 5.05
CA VAL A 721 22.21 10.50 6.45
C VAL A 721 21.24 11.66 6.56
N SER A 722 20.22 11.49 7.41
CA SER A 722 19.31 12.58 7.80
C SER A 722 19.69 13.08 9.19
N VAL A 723 19.86 14.39 9.33
CA VAL A 723 20.04 15.11 10.60
C VAL A 723 18.74 15.83 10.88
N LEU A 724 18.11 15.52 12.01
CA LEU A 724 16.75 15.95 12.34
C LEU A 724 16.78 16.97 13.48
N GLY A 725 16.02 18.05 13.33
CA GLY A 725 15.61 18.96 14.40
C GLY A 725 14.32 18.50 15.07
N SER A 726 13.52 19.46 15.52
CA SER A 726 12.24 19.25 16.19
C SER A 726 11.21 20.33 15.83
N ASP A 727 10.00 20.28 16.37
CA ASP A 727 8.99 21.33 16.26
C ASP A 727 9.32 22.53 17.20
N LYS A 728 10.57 22.63 17.68
CA LYS A 728 11.15 23.74 18.48
C LYS A 728 12.32 24.37 17.72
N ASN A 729 12.90 25.42 18.31
CA ASN A 729 13.91 26.23 17.64
C ASN A 729 15.32 25.62 17.80
N GLU A 730 16.02 25.44 16.70
CA GLU A 730 17.40 24.94 16.64
C GLU A 730 18.33 25.78 15.79
N GLN A 731 19.61 25.77 16.17
CA GLN A 731 20.71 26.28 15.35
C GLN A 731 21.45 25.09 14.72
N PHE A 732 21.46 25.04 13.39
CA PHE A 732 22.21 24.12 12.56
C PHE A 732 23.47 24.81 12.04
N LYS A 733 24.62 24.53 12.64
CA LYS A 733 25.92 24.99 12.14
C LYS A 733 26.57 23.92 11.28
N ILE A 734 26.83 24.25 10.01
CA ILE A 734 27.31 23.33 8.98
C ILE A 734 28.62 23.86 8.39
N GLU A 735 29.72 23.17 8.71
CA GLU A 735 31.08 23.58 8.40
C GLU A 735 31.65 22.70 7.28
N ARG A 736 32.11 23.32 6.17
CA ARG A 736 32.89 22.65 5.12
C ARG A 736 34.37 22.68 5.47
N LEU A 737 34.88 21.54 5.94
CA LEU A 737 36.25 21.37 6.42
C LEU A 737 37.22 20.98 5.29
N ALA A 738 38.53 21.00 5.60
CA ALA A 738 39.57 20.50 4.73
C ALA A 738 39.26 19.07 4.21
N ASN A 739 39.82 18.71 3.06
CA ASN A 739 39.57 17.43 2.37
C ASN A 739 38.11 17.18 1.97
N GLY A 740 37.25 18.20 2.02
CA GLY A 740 35.84 18.11 1.63
C GLY A 740 34.94 17.43 2.66
N GLN A 741 35.44 17.23 3.89
CA GLN A 741 34.63 16.77 5.02
C GLN A 741 33.56 17.81 5.38
N THR A 742 32.47 17.37 5.99
CA THR A 742 31.39 18.26 6.41
C THR A 742 31.01 17.95 7.85
N LYS A 743 31.11 18.95 8.72
CA LYS A 743 30.74 18.84 10.12
C LYS A 743 29.40 19.51 10.34
N VAL A 744 28.48 18.80 10.99
CA VAL A 744 27.14 19.30 11.31
C VAL A 744 26.99 19.31 12.82
N THR A 745 26.64 20.46 13.38
CA THR A 745 26.37 20.65 14.81
C THR A 745 24.97 21.24 14.97
N VAL A 746 24.14 20.63 15.82
CA VAL A 746 22.79 21.13 16.14
C VAL A 746 22.73 21.53 17.61
N ARG A 747 22.20 22.71 17.90
CA ARG A 747 22.04 23.25 19.26
C ARG A 747 20.64 23.78 19.46
N LYS A 748 20.11 23.65 20.69
CA LYS A 748 18.83 24.24 21.08
C LYS A 748 18.91 25.76 21.10
N ILE A 749 17.87 26.44 20.62
CA ILE A 749 17.63 27.86 20.83
C ILE A 749 16.48 28.00 21.84
N SER A 750 16.69 28.77 22.90
CA SER A 750 15.62 29.04 23.87
C SER A 750 14.58 30.00 23.32
N LYS A 751 13.37 30.06 23.91
CA LYS A 751 12.34 31.06 23.56
C LYS A 751 12.82 32.52 23.61
N LYS A 752 13.87 32.81 24.39
CA LYS A 752 14.52 34.13 24.50
C LYS A 752 15.63 34.36 23.46
N GLY A 753 15.81 33.47 22.48
CA GLY A 753 16.84 33.57 21.44
C GLY A 753 18.24 33.07 21.84
N ASN A 754 18.47 32.69 23.10
CA ASN A 754 19.80 32.24 23.54
C ASN A 754 20.11 30.81 23.09
N ILE A 755 21.32 30.57 22.58
CA ILE A 755 21.87 29.25 22.29
C ILE A 755 22.09 28.47 23.60
N LYS A 756 21.65 27.21 23.63
CA LYS A 756 21.74 26.31 24.79
C LYS A 756 22.63 25.10 24.48
N HIS A 757 22.28 23.94 25.02
CA HIS A 757 23.08 22.74 24.90
C HIS A 757 23.06 22.17 23.48
N LYS A 758 24.05 21.31 23.20
CA LYS A 758 24.24 20.62 21.93
C LYS A 758 23.35 19.38 21.88
N ILE A 759 22.61 19.23 20.80
CA ILE A 759 21.70 18.10 20.53
C ILE A 759 22.46 17.05 19.71
N TYR A 760 23.08 17.48 18.62
CA TYR A 760 23.74 16.60 17.65
C TYR A 760 25.11 17.16 17.25
N LYS A 761 26.07 16.25 16.98
CA LYS A 761 27.35 16.59 16.35
C LYS A 761 27.90 15.38 15.61
N ARG A 762 28.24 15.55 14.33
CA ARG A 762 28.94 14.54 13.54
C ARG A 762 29.76 15.17 12.41
N THR A 763 30.90 14.56 12.10
CA THR A 763 31.72 14.89 10.93
C THR A 763 31.59 13.79 9.88
N PHE A 764 31.32 14.17 8.64
CA PHE A 764 31.06 13.26 7.52
C PHE A 764 32.20 13.29 6.50
N ASP A 765 32.62 12.11 6.05
CA ASP A 765 33.68 11.94 5.05
C ASP A 765 33.08 11.74 3.64
N PRO A 766 33.49 12.50 2.61
CA PRO A 766 33.01 12.35 1.23
C PRO A 766 33.33 10.99 0.59
N LYS A 767 34.27 10.22 1.11
CA LYS A 767 34.58 8.85 0.68
C LYS A 767 33.40 7.91 1.00
N VAL A 768 32.79 8.06 2.17
CA VAL A 768 31.66 7.25 2.62
C VAL A 768 30.32 7.95 2.30
N THR A 769 30.13 9.15 2.83
CA THR A 769 28.87 9.90 2.74
C THR A 769 28.74 10.60 1.39
N LYS A 770 27.58 10.42 0.73
CA LYS A 770 27.27 11.06 -0.56
C LYS A 770 26.19 12.13 -0.42
N GLU A 771 25.33 12.00 0.58
CA GLU A 771 24.25 12.95 0.83
C GLU A 771 24.00 13.13 2.34
N ILE A 772 23.85 14.39 2.76
CA ILE A 772 23.35 14.78 4.08
C ILE A 772 22.04 15.54 3.85
N ARG A 773 21.00 15.20 4.61
CA ARG A 773 19.70 15.89 4.61
C ARG A 773 19.46 16.46 5.99
N VAL A 774 19.30 17.76 6.12
CA VAL A 774 19.03 18.45 7.39
C VAL A 774 17.57 18.91 7.39
N TYR A 775 16.83 18.65 8.46
CA TYR A 775 15.41 19.02 8.59
C TYR A 775 15.19 19.88 9.85
N GLY A 776 14.59 21.06 9.71
CA GLY A 776 14.22 21.94 10.83
C GLY A 776 12.78 21.76 11.36
N PHE A 777 11.85 21.27 10.54
CA PHE A 777 10.45 20.99 10.89
C PHE A 777 9.54 22.20 11.15
N LYS A 778 9.35 22.69 12.38
CA LYS A 778 8.39 23.79 12.67
C LYS A 778 9.01 24.93 13.49
N GLY A 779 10.23 24.76 13.98
CA GLY A 779 10.93 25.77 14.77
C GLY A 779 11.18 27.07 14.04
N THR A 780 11.53 28.11 14.78
CA THR A 780 12.24 29.26 14.21
C THR A 780 13.73 28.92 14.18
N ASP A 781 14.18 28.31 13.09
CA ASP A 781 15.52 27.72 13.04
C ASP A 781 16.57 28.65 12.41
N GLN A 782 17.83 28.39 12.73
CA GLN A 782 18.97 29.11 12.16
C GLN A 782 19.91 28.12 11.46
N PHE A 783 20.10 28.28 10.16
CA PHE A 783 21.04 27.50 9.36
C PHE A 783 22.26 28.35 9.01
N ILE A 784 23.40 28.01 9.61
CA ILE A 784 24.68 28.71 9.43
C ILE A 784 25.61 27.83 8.62
N PHE A 785 26.06 28.33 7.47
CA PHE A 785 26.99 27.63 6.58
C PHE A 785 28.35 28.33 6.57
N GLU A 786 29.41 27.59 6.89
CA GLU A 786 30.77 28.12 6.99
C GLU A 786 31.78 27.29 6.18
N GLY A 787 32.90 27.92 5.82
CA GLY A 787 34.08 27.26 5.27
C GLY A 787 34.38 27.56 3.81
N THR A 788 35.62 27.23 3.41
CA THR A 788 36.18 27.56 2.09
C THR A 788 36.45 26.34 1.20
N ALA A 789 36.39 25.13 1.77
CA ALA A 789 36.69 23.89 1.06
C ALA A 789 35.49 23.36 0.24
N LYS A 790 35.76 22.83 -0.96
CA LYS A 790 34.74 22.14 -1.79
C LYS A 790 34.43 20.76 -1.21
N SER A 791 33.15 20.39 -1.14
CA SER A 791 32.74 19.03 -0.81
C SER A 791 32.01 18.33 -1.97
N LYS A 792 32.27 17.03 -2.13
CA LYS A 792 31.46 16.14 -2.99
C LYS A 792 30.15 15.71 -2.32
N ILE A 793 30.00 15.93 -1.02
CA ILE A 793 28.78 15.59 -0.27
C ILE A 793 27.67 16.57 -0.66
N LYS A 794 26.59 16.02 -1.21
CA LYS A 794 25.36 16.78 -1.45
C LYS A 794 24.69 17.09 -0.12
N LEU A 795 24.49 18.37 0.17
CA LEU A 795 23.80 18.83 1.36
C LEU A 795 22.42 19.36 0.95
N ARG A 796 21.37 18.78 1.52
CA ARG A 796 20.01 19.29 1.40
C ARG A 796 19.60 19.83 2.75
N VAL A 797 19.12 21.05 2.79
CA VAL A 797 18.54 21.67 3.97
C VAL A 797 17.07 21.89 3.68
N ILE A 798 16.23 21.33 4.53
CA ILE A 798 14.78 21.42 4.49
C ILE A 798 14.41 22.23 5.73
N GLY A 799 13.96 23.47 5.52
CA GLY A 799 13.66 24.41 6.59
C GLY A 799 12.52 23.90 7.45
N GLY A 800 11.30 24.10 6.99
CA GLY A 800 10.15 23.65 7.73
C GLY A 800 8.95 24.56 7.52
N ASN A 801 7.89 24.35 8.28
CA ASN A 801 6.75 25.26 8.27
C ASN A 801 6.96 26.47 9.19
N GLY A 802 8.11 26.56 9.87
CA GLY A 802 8.50 27.67 10.72
C GLY A 802 9.28 28.74 9.97
N VAL A 803 9.63 29.82 10.66
CA VAL A 803 10.41 30.94 10.09
C VAL A 803 11.89 30.64 10.25
N ASP A 804 12.61 30.47 9.15
CA ASP A 804 13.99 30.02 9.14
C ASP A 804 14.94 31.11 8.70
N THR A 805 16.03 31.30 9.45
CA THR A 805 17.12 32.21 9.10
C THR A 805 18.26 31.44 8.45
N ILE A 806 18.69 31.90 7.28
CA ILE A 806 19.77 31.33 6.49
C ILE A 806 20.95 32.30 6.46
N ASP A 807 22.07 31.85 7.02
CA ASP A 807 23.33 32.58 7.06
C ASP A 807 24.41 31.82 6.26
N ASP A 808 24.73 32.31 5.06
CA ASP A 808 25.73 31.69 4.17
C ASP A 808 27.05 32.49 4.16
N GLU A 809 27.96 32.09 5.04
CA GLU A 809 29.34 32.60 5.13
C GLU A 809 30.33 31.74 4.31
N THR A 810 29.84 30.80 3.49
CA THR A 810 30.73 29.95 2.70
C THR A 810 31.31 30.69 1.49
N SER A 811 32.49 30.26 1.04
CA SER A 811 32.96 30.69 -0.29
C SER A 811 32.05 30.14 -1.40
N ARG A 812 32.01 30.78 -2.58
CA ARG A 812 31.30 30.27 -3.78
C ARG A 812 31.67 28.82 -4.15
N LYS A 813 32.90 28.39 -3.83
CA LYS A 813 33.38 27.02 -4.08
C LYS A 813 32.81 26.02 -3.07
N ALA A 814 32.69 26.43 -1.81
CA ALA A 814 32.20 25.61 -0.69
C ALA A 814 30.67 25.46 -0.67
N SER A 815 29.94 26.46 -1.17
CA SER A 815 28.47 26.43 -1.32
C SER A 815 27.98 25.49 -2.43
N LYS A 816 28.85 25.04 -3.34
CA LYS A 816 28.47 24.06 -4.36
C LYS A 816 27.93 22.79 -3.71
N ASN A 817 26.85 22.25 -4.28
CA ASN A 817 26.10 21.09 -3.76
C ASN A 817 25.32 21.32 -2.45
N ILE A 818 25.14 22.58 -2.01
CA ILE A 818 24.16 22.92 -0.97
C ILE A 818 22.84 23.31 -1.66
N LEU A 819 21.76 22.65 -1.28
CA LEU A 819 20.41 22.90 -1.77
C LEU A 819 19.50 23.21 -0.59
N LEU A 820 18.87 24.39 -0.61
CA LEU A 820 17.89 24.82 0.37
C LEU A 820 16.48 24.60 -0.17
N TYR A 821 15.64 23.90 0.59
CA TYR A 821 14.22 23.67 0.37
C TYR A 821 13.48 24.33 1.52
N ASP A 822 12.58 25.26 1.23
CA ASP A 822 11.76 25.89 2.25
C ASP A 822 10.58 26.66 1.62
N THR A 823 9.69 27.22 2.43
CA THR A 823 8.62 28.09 1.97
C THR A 823 9.08 29.53 1.73
N LYS A 824 8.65 30.16 0.63
CA LYS A 824 9.17 31.49 0.24
C LYS A 824 9.01 32.56 1.31
N ASP A 825 7.86 32.56 1.98
CA ASP A 825 7.48 33.64 2.91
C ASP A 825 8.04 33.42 4.32
N SER A 826 8.58 32.23 4.62
CA SER A 826 9.14 31.89 5.93
C SER A 826 10.67 31.87 5.96
N THR A 827 11.36 32.04 4.81
CA THR A 827 12.83 32.05 4.76
C THR A 827 13.39 33.47 4.80
N ILE A 828 14.19 33.78 5.83
CA ILE A 828 14.95 35.03 5.96
C ILE A 828 16.43 34.74 5.63
N ILE A 829 17.02 35.50 4.70
CA ILE A 829 18.42 35.29 4.28
C ILE A 829 19.24 36.53 4.67
N THR A 830 20.14 36.38 5.64
CA THR A 830 20.94 37.48 6.22
C THR A 830 22.21 37.75 5.42
N HIS A 831 23.05 36.74 5.21
CA HIS A 831 24.26 36.82 4.39
C HIS A 831 24.15 35.99 3.10
N LYS A 832 24.81 36.50 2.05
CA LYS A 832 24.88 35.89 0.71
C LYS A 832 26.34 35.74 0.26
N GLY A 833 27.23 35.33 1.17
CA GLY A 833 28.65 35.16 0.88
C GLY A 833 28.93 34.05 -0.15
N GLY A 834 28.09 33.01 -0.16
CA GLY A 834 28.14 31.90 -1.10
C GLY A 834 27.08 31.92 -2.21
N SER A 835 26.91 30.79 -2.88
CA SER A 835 25.96 30.57 -3.99
C SER A 835 25.13 29.29 -3.76
N ILE A 836 24.49 29.20 -2.59
CA ILE A 836 23.57 28.09 -2.28
C ILE A 836 22.41 28.06 -3.30
N THR A 837 22.08 26.87 -3.79
CA THR A 837 20.94 26.68 -4.70
C THR A 837 19.62 26.66 -3.92
N LYS A 838 18.75 27.63 -4.19
CA LYS A 838 17.45 27.76 -3.50
C LYS A 838 16.34 27.06 -4.29
N ARG A 839 15.51 26.28 -3.61
CA ARG A 839 14.34 25.56 -4.11
C ARG A 839 13.12 25.92 -3.26
N LEU A 840 12.85 27.22 -3.18
CA LEU A 840 11.74 27.76 -2.39
C LEU A 840 10.41 27.59 -3.12
N SER A 841 9.35 27.22 -2.39
CA SER A 841 8.01 26.95 -2.91
C SER A 841 6.94 27.59 -2.04
N ASN A 842 5.76 27.90 -2.57
CA ASN A 842 4.62 28.32 -1.74
C ASN A 842 3.79 27.12 -1.26
N LYS A 843 4.13 25.90 -1.71
CA LYS A 843 3.44 24.66 -1.33
C LYS A 843 4.09 24.07 -0.06
N PRO A 844 3.34 23.83 1.03
CA PRO A 844 3.89 23.31 2.29
C PRO A 844 4.62 21.97 2.16
N ASN A 845 4.20 21.12 1.21
CA ASN A 845 4.80 19.80 0.96
C ASN A 845 6.29 19.84 0.52
N VAL A 846 6.82 21.04 0.21
CA VAL A 846 8.28 21.24 0.03
C VAL A 846 9.07 20.91 1.30
N ASN A 847 8.41 20.85 2.46
CA ASN A 847 9.03 20.59 3.75
C ASN A 847 8.70 19.20 4.34
N ASP A 848 8.04 18.33 3.56
CA ASP A 848 7.67 16.99 4.01
C ASP A 848 8.88 16.13 4.37
N TYR A 849 8.74 15.42 5.49
CA TYR A 849 9.65 14.39 5.97
C TYR A 849 8.95 13.04 5.98
N ASP A 850 9.50 12.09 5.22
CA ASP A 850 9.06 10.71 5.20
C ASP A 850 10.16 9.80 5.75
N ARG A 851 9.90 9.14 6.89
CA ARG A 851 10.83 8.17 7.49
C ARG A 851 10.99 6.91 6.63
N ALA A 852 10.02 6.65 5.74
CA ALA A 852 9.96 5.52 4.82
C ALA A 852 10.64 5.74 3.45
N ASP A 853 11.21 6.94 3.19
CA ASP A 853 11.70 7.33 1.85
C ASP A 853 12.80 6.42 1.30
N PHE A 854 13.53 5.69 2.17
CA PHE A 854 14.59 4.81 1.71
C PHE A 854 14.05 3.50 1.10
N LYS A 855 14.27 3.33 -0.21
CA LYS A 855 14.05 2.09 -0.95
C LYS A 855 15.35 1.60 -1.60
N PHE A 856 15.57 0.29 -1.61
CA PHE A 856 16.69 -0.32 -2.32
C PHE A 856 16.48 -0.20 -3.83
N ASN A 857 17.56 0.01 -4.57
CA ASN A 857 17.51 -0.18 -6.02
C ASN A 857 17.29 -1.67 -6.30
N ALA A 858 16.48 -1.99 -7.30
CA ALA A 858 16.11 -3.35 -7.65
C ALA A 858 16.48 -3.67 -9.10
N LEU A 859 16.96 -4.90 -9.32
CA LEU A 859 17.22 -5.47 -10.64
C LEU A 859 16.43 -6.78 -10.76
N LEU A 860 15.50 -6.83 -11.70
CA LEU A 860 14.66 -7.99 -11.96
C LEU A 860 14.99 -8.55 -13.35
N PRO A 861 15.54 -9.77 -13.48
CA PRO A 861 15.71 -10.42 -14.77
C PRO A 861 14.35 -10.84 -15.36
N ILE A 862 14.25 -10.85 -16.69
CA ILE A 862 13.05 -11.24 -17.44
C ILE A 862 13.44 -12.28 -18.48
N LEU A 863 12.62 -13.32 -18.61
CA LEU A 863 12.64 -14.26 -19.73
C LEU A 863 11.45 -13.98 -20.66
N TYR A 864 11.65 -14.14 -21.96
CA TYR A 864 10.64 -13.89 -22.99
C TYR A 864 10.64 -15.00 -24.05
N GLY A 865 9.48 -15.47 -24.48
CA GLY A 865 9.35 -16.42 -25.58
C GLY A 865 7.95 -16.48 -26.17
N GLY A 866 7.78 -17.13 -27.33
CA GLY A 866 6.49 -17.29 -28.02
C GLY A 866 6.64 -17.89 -29.42
N TYR A 867 5.54 -18.11 -30.14
CA TYR A 867 5.58 -18.52 -31.55
C TYR A 867 4.55 -17.75 -32.38
N LEU A 868 4.99 -17.20 -33.51
CA LEU A 868 4.14 -16.52 -34.49
C LEU A 868 4.33 -17.15 -35.87
N PRO A 869 3.28 -17.34 -36.69
CA PRO A 869 3.40 -17.97 -38.01
C PRO A 869 4.51 -17.37 -38.88
N ASP A 870 4.61 -16.03 -38.90
CA ASP A 870 5.59 -15.32 -39.73
C ASP A 870 6.99 -15.24 -39.09
N ASP A 871 7.13 -15.23 -37.76
CA ASP A 871 8.43 -15.07 -37.09
C ASP A 871 9.04 -16.40 -36.61
N GLY A 872 8.23 -17.46 -36.52
CA GLY A 872 8.61 -18.72 -35.91
C GLY A 872 8.74 -18.63 -34.39
N LEU A 873 9.65 -19.41 -33.82
CA LEU A 873 9.93 -19.44 -32.38
C LEU A 873 10.71 -18.18 -31.97
N LEU A 874 10.21 -17.48 -30.96
CA LEU A 874 10.83 -16.33 -30.33
C LEU A 874 11.50 -16.76 -29.02
N ILE A 875 12.79 -16.44 -28.85
CA ILE A 875 13.53 -16.65 -27.60
C ILE A 875 14.24 -15.36 -27.23
N GLY A 876 14.05 -14.89 -26.00
CA GLY A 876 14.59 -13.62 -25.55
C GLY A 876 14.70 -13.51 -24.03
N GLY A 877 15.32 -12.41 -23.61
CA GLY A 877 15.52 -12.09 -22.21
C GLY A 877 15.79 -10.61 -22.02
N GLY A 878 15.83 -10.19 -20.76
CA GLY A 878 16.02 -8.79 -20.42
C GLY A 878 16.10 -8.55 -18.93
N PHE A 879 16.01 -7.28 -18.55
CA PHE A 879 15.93 -6.88 -17.16
C PHE A 879 15.11 -5.61 -16.97
N ILE A 880 14.58 -5.45 -15.76
CA ILE A 880 14.05 -4.19 -15.24
C ILE A 880 14.98 -3.71 -14.14
N PHE A 881 15.55 -2.51 -14.30
CA PHE A 881 16.31 -1.85 -13.25
C PHE A 881 15.52 -0.65 -12.72
N THR A 882 15.23 -0.64 -11.42
CA THR A 882 14.50 0.44 -10.74
C THR A 882 15.41 1.12 -9.74
N SER A 883 15.54 2.45 -9.83
CA SER A 883 16.38 3.24 -8.93
C SER A 883 15.55 4.20 -8.08
N HIS A 884 15.96 4.43 -6.83
CA HIS A 884 15.26 5.33 -5.89
C HIS A 884 16.16 6.48 -5.41
N ARG A 885 15.58 7.68 -5.31
CA ARG A 885 16.26 8.93 -4.90
C ARG A 885 15.30 9.83 -4.10
N PHE A 886 15.86 10.84 -3.44
CA PHE A 886 15.12 11.81 -2.61
C PHE A 886 13.87 12.36 -3.32
N ARG A 887 12.70 12.14 -2.70
CA ARG A 887 11.40 12.65 -3.17
C ARG A 887 11.06 12.28 -4.61
N LYS A 888 11.40 11.05 -5.01
CA LYS A 888 11.03 10.48 -6.31
C LYS A 888 10.18 9.23 -6.10
N THR A 889 8.88 9.36 -6.34
CA THR A 889 7.88 8.33 -6.07
C THR A 889 7.06 8.07 -7.33
N PRO A 890 6.87 6.81 -7.76
CA PRO A 890 7.25 5.57 -7.08
C PRO A 890 8.74 5.19 -7.19
N PHE A 891 9.46 5.75 -8.14
CA PHE A 891 10.90 5.55 -8.36
C PHE A 891 11.53 6.84 -8.91
N ALA A 892 12.86 6.90 -8.97
CA ALA A 892 13.60 7.96 -9.63
C ALA A 892 13.84 7.67 -11.11
N SER A 893 14.16 6.42 -11.43
CA SER A 893 14.17 5.94 -12.80
C SER A 893 13.80 4.47 -12.87
N LYS A 894 13.18 4.07 -13.98
CA LYS A 894 12.90 2.69 -14.33
C LYS A 894 13.39 2.44 -15.75
N HIS A 895 14.25 1.44 -15.89
CA HIS A 895 14.83 1.02 -17.16
C HIS A 895 14.35 -0.39 -17.45
N GLN A 896 13.74 -0.61 -18.61
CA GLN A 896 13.36 -1.93 -19.10
C GLN A 896 14.11 -2.17 -20.40
N LEU A 897 14.98 -3.17 -20.42
CA LEU A 897 15.69 -3.59 -21.61
C LEU A 897 15.34 -5.05 -21.88
N TYR A 898 14.88 -5.35 -23.09
CA TYR A 898 14.73 -6.74 -23.51
C TYR A 898 15.18 -6.92 -24.96
N GLY A 899 15.76 -8.10 -25.22
CA GLY A 899 16.15 -8.57 -26.53
C GLY A 899 15.47 -9.91 -26.85
N ALA A 900 15.17 -10.17 -28.12
CA ALA A 900 14.67 -11.46 -28.59
C ALA A 900 15.19 -11.77 -30.01
N LEU A 901 15.37 -13.06 -30.28
CA LEU A 901 15.68 -13.63 -31.60
C LEU A 901 14.48 -14.46 -32.10
N SER A 902 14.34 -14.56 -33.41
CA SER A 902 13.29 -15.33 -34.10
C SER A 902 13.89 -16.37 -35.03
N THR A 903 13.25 -17.52 -35.23
CA THR A 903 13.83 -18.62 -36.02
C THR A 903 13.62 -18.50 -37.52
N ASN A 904 12.44 -18.04 -37.99
CA ASN A 904 12.12 -18.12 -39.43
C ASN A 904 12.89 -17.10 -40.27
N VAL A 905 13.24 -15.95 -39.69
CA VAL A 905 13.85 -14.82 -40.40
C VAL A 905 15.14 -14.33 -39.73
N ALA A 906 15.64 -15.05 -38.73
CA ALA A 906 16.78 -14.65 -37.90
C ALA A 906 16.70 -13.19 -37.38
N ALA A 907 15.48 -12.67 -37.20
CA ALA A 907 15.26 -11.28 -36.81
C ALA A 907 15.67 -11.04 -35.36
N PHE A 908 16.49 -10.01 -35.14
CA PHE A 908 16.81 -9.49 -33.83
C PHE A 908 15.90 -8.32 -33.47
N LYS A 909 15.34 -8.35 -32.27
CA LYS A 909 14.54 -7.26 -31.69
C LYS A 909 15.14 -6.82 -30.36
N LEU A 910 15.52 -5.56 -30.27
CA LEU A 910 15.88 -4.90 -29.01
C LEU A 910 14.84 -3.82 -28.68
N LYS A 911 14.37 -3.80 -27.44
CA LYS A 911 13.50 -2.74 -26.95
C LYS A 911 14.00 -2.20 -25.62
N TYR A 912 14.09 -0.88 -25.56
CA TYR A 912 14.39 -0.13 -24.36
C TYR A 912 13.23 0.80 -24.02
N LYS A 913 12.81 0.78 -22.74
CA LYS A 913 11.91 1.76 -22.15
C LYS A 913 12.59 2.36 -20.93
N GLY A 914 12.88 3.66 -20.98
CA GLY A 914 13.31 4.45 -19.83
C GLY A 914 12.19 5.35 -19.36
N GLN A 915 11.99 5.45 -18.05
CA GLN A 915 11.14 6.47 -17.41
C GLN A 915 11.94 7.12 -16.28
N PHE A 916 11.90 8.45 -16.24
CA PHE A 916 12.58 9.29 -15.25
C PHE A 916 11.55 10.20 -14.61
N THR A 917 11.42 10.10 -13.29
CA THR A 917 10.31 10.74 -12.58
C THR A 917 10.60 12.19 -12.20
N ASP A 918 9.63 13.07 -12.38
CA ASP A 918 9.66 14.49 -11.96
C ASP A 918 10.93 15.23 -12.45
N VAL A 919 11.35 15.03 -13.71
CA VAL A 919 12.58 15.66 -14.23
C VAL A 919 12.42 17.18 -14.31
N PHE A 920 11.24 17.64 -14.75
CA PHE A 920 10.88 19.04 -14.86
C PHE A 920 9.58 19.31 -14.08
N GLY A 921 9.70 19.79 -12.84
CA GLY A 921 8.54 19.93 -11.97
C GLY A 921 7.90 18.57 -11.69
N ASN A 922 6.63 18.41 -12.08
CA ASN A 922 5.87 17.16 -11.94
C ASN A 922 5.78 16.36 -13.25
N THR A 923 6.64 16.66 -14.22
CA THR A 923 6.64 16.01 -15.53
C THR A 923 7.73 14.96 -15.59
N ASP A 924 7.31 13.76 -15.97
CA ASP A 924 8.19 12.62 -16.23
C ASP A 924 8.81 12.74 -17.62
N VAL A 925 10.02 12.21 -17.78
CA VAL A 925 10.65 12.03 -19.10
C VAL A 925 10.68 10.54 -19.39
N THR A 926 10.24 10.16 -20.57
CA THR A 926 10.23 8.79 -21.06
C THR A 926 11.06 8.68 -22.33
N ILE A 927 11.66 7.52 -22.55
CA ILE A 927 12.38 7.18 -23.78
C ILE A 927 11.92 5.80 -24.19
N ASN A 928 11.27 5.69 -25.35
CA ASN A 928 10.96 4.42 -25.98
C ASN A 928 11.86 4.25 -27.19
N ALA A 929 12.67 3.20 -27.21
CA ALA A 929 13.51 2.85 -28.34
C ALA A 929 13.26 1.40 -28.77
N VAL A 930 13.07 1.20 -30.07
CA VAL A 930 12.86 -0.12 -30.68
C VAL A 930 13.84 -0.25 -31.85
N LEU A 931 14.67 -1.28 -31.82
CA LEU A 931 15.53 -1.66 -32.92
C LEU A 931 15.12 -3.04 -33.39
N ARG A 932 14.84 -3.17 -34.68
CA ARG A 932 14.56 -4.44 -35.35
C ARG A 932 15.40 -4.53 -36.61
N SER A 933 16.14 -5.62 -36.77
CA SER A 933 16.94 -5.89 -37.96
C SER A 933 17.15 -7.41 -38.10
N PRO A 934 16.61 -8.02 -39.17
CA PRO A 934 15.48 -7.55 -39.97
C PRO A 934 14.16 -7.47 -39.17
N THR A 935 13.16 -6.75 -39.70
CA THR A 935 11.74 -6.88 -39.36
C THR A 935 11.08 -7.66 -40.48
N ASN A 936 10.23 -8.62 -40.15
CA ASN A 936 9.46 -9.36 -41.14
C ASN A 936 8.06 -8.75 -41.34
N SER A 937 7.59 -8.70 -42.58
CA SER A 937 6.28 -8.23 -43.04
C SER A 937 5.89 -8.97 -44.32
N ASN A 938 4.62 -8.89 -44.70
CA ASN A 938 4.14 -9.42 -45.97
C ASN A 938 3.52 -8.28 -46.80
N TYR A 939 3.58 -8.36 -48.13
CA TYR A 939 3.00 -7.39 -49.05
C TYR A 939 2.18 -8.11 -50.12
N PHE A 940 0.86 -7.92 -50.10
CA PHE A 940 -0.09 -8.55 -51.03
C PHE A 940 -0.73 -7.54 -52.00
N GLY A 941 -0.28 -6.28 -51.96
CA GLY A 941 -0.82 -5.17 -52.77
C GLY A 941 -1.41 -4.05 -51.91
N LEU A 942 -1.58 -2.87 -52.50
CA LEU A 942 -2.31 -1.76 -51.88
C LEU A 942 -3.84 -1.98 -51.96
N GLY A 943 -4.55 -1.44 -51.00
CA GLY A 943 -6.01 -1.41 -50.99
C GLY A 943 -6.66 -2.63 -50.34
N ASN A 944 -7.98 -2.53 -50.22
CA ASN A 944 -8.85 -3.48 -49.55
C ASN A 944 -9.20 -4.69 -50.43
N GLU A 945 -9.08 -4.57 -51.76
CA GLU A 945 -9.37 -5.62 -52.75
C GLU A 945 -8.13 -6.40 -53.22
N SER A 946 -6.97 -6.19 -52.58
CA SER A 946 -5.75 -6.95 -52.90
C SER A 946 -5.96 -8.45 -52.74
N THR A 947 -5.40 -9.28 -53.63
CA THR A 947 -5.65 -10.72 -53.69
C THR A 947 -4.48 -11.55 -53.17
N TYR A 948 -4.78 -12.75 -52.66
CA TYR A 948 -3.77 -13.71 -52.22
C TYR A 948 -3.84 -15.01 -53.06
N ASP A 949 -2.84 -15.22 -53.93
CA ASP A 949 -2.69 -16.45 -54.71
C ASP A 949 -1.95 -17.52 -53.90
N LYS A 950 -2.73 -18.47 -53.37
CA LYS A 950 -2.22 -19.57 -52.54
C LYS A 950 -1.25 -20.50 -53.29
N SER A 951 -1.28 -20.52 -54.63
CA SER A 951 -0.39 -21.39 -55.44
C SER A 951 1.07 -20.95 -55.42
N LYS A 952 1.32 -19.64 -55.18
CA LYS A 952 2.67 -19.05 -55.11
C LYS A 952 3.37 -19.29 -53.78
N GLY A 953 2.61 -19.63 -52.73
CA GLY A 953 3.09 -19.84 -51.37
C GLY A 953 3.38 -18.52 -50.63
N HIS A 954 3.40 -18.58 -49.29
CA HIS A 954 3.48 -17.37 -48.45
C HIS A 954 4.82 -16.63 -48.54
N ASP A 955 5.93 -17.33 -48.75
CA ASP A 955 7.26 -16.72 -48.85
C ASP A 955 7.41 -15.83 -50.09
N TYR A 956 6.50 -15.96 -51.07
CA TYR A 956 6.41 -15.08 -52.23
C TYR A 956 6.07 -13.63 -51.87
N TYR A 957 5.18 -13.47 -50.89
CA TYR A 957 4.66 -12.16 -50.44
C TYR A 957 5.48 -11.57 -49.28
N ARG A 958 6.42 -12.33 -48.73
CA ARG A 958 7.21 -11.92 -47.56
C ARG A 958 8.31 -10.95 -47.98
N PHE A 959 8.58 -9.93 -47.16
CA PHE A 959 9.77 -9.09 -47.29
C PHE A 959 10.35 -8.68 -45.93
N LEU A 960 11.64 -8.30 -45.93
CA LEU A 960 12.40 -7.95 -44.74
C LEU A 960 12.88 -6.50 -44.78
N TYR A 961 12.81 -5.81 -43.64
CA TYR A 961 13.29 -4.44 -43.55
C TYR A 961 13.78 -4.09 -42.14
N THR A 962 14.83 -3.28 -42.05
CA THR A 962 15.26 -2.66 -40.80
C THR A 962 14.20 -1.67 -40.33
N LYS A 963 13.93 -1.65 -39.01
CA LYS A 963 13.07 -0.63 -38.39
C LYS A 963 13.69 -0.15 -37.09
N HIS A 964 13.91 1.16 -37.01
CA HIS A 964 14.38 1.82 -35.79
C HIS A 964 13.40 2.90 -35.39
N ILE A 965 13.03 2.94 -34.12
CA ILE A 965 12.15 3.96 -33.55
C ILE A 965 12.83 4.50 -32.29
N ILE A 966 12.93 5.82 -32.17
CA ILE A 966 13.38 6.51 -30.97
C ILE A 966 12.38 7.62 -30.65
N GLN A 967 11.77 7.55 -29.46
CA GLN A 967 10.69 8.44 -29.04
C GLN A 967 10.97 8.94 -27.61
N PRO A 968 11.72 10.04 -27.45
CA PRO A 968 11.80 10.75 -26.17
C PRO A 968 10.52 11.56 -25.98
N SER A 969 9.93 11.53 -24.79
CA SER A 969 8.64 12.18 -24.55
C SER A 969 8.49 12.65 -23.11
N PHE A 970 7.80 13.77 -22.95
CA PHE A 970 7.28 14.22 -21.67
C PHE A 970 6.01 13.43 -21.35
N LEU A 971 5.86 13.03 -20.09
CA LEU A 971 4.69 12.33 -19.58
C LEU A 971 4.06 13.19 -18.48
N PHE A 972 2.78 13.51 -18.67
CA PHE A 972 1.95 14.29 -17.77
C PHE A 972 0.89 13.36 -17.17
N ASP A 973 1.01 13.08 -15.88
CA ASP A 973 0.05 12.25 -15.14
C ASP A 973 -1.03 13.14 -14.50
N PHE A 974 -2.28 12.98 -14.93
CA PHE A 974 -3.44 13.64 -14.29
C PHE A 974 -3.96 12.80 -13.13
N THR A 975 -3.97 11.48 -13.29
CA THR A 975 -4.28 10.47 -12.26
C THR A 975 -3.44 9.21 -12.49
N LYS A 976 -3.46 8.23 -11.59
CA LYS A 976 -2.81 6.90 -11.83
C LYS A 976 -3.32 6.19 -13.10
N THR A 977 -4.49 6.57 -13.60
CA THR A 977 -5.16 5.93 -14.75
C THR A 977 -5.24 6.79 -16.00
N VAL A 978 -4.96 8.10 -15.90
CA VAL A 978 -5.12 9.08 -17.01
C VAL A 978 -3.82 9.84 -17.20
N ASN A 979 -3.20 9.68 -18.36
CA ASN A 979 -1.94 10.34 -18.71
C ASN A 979 -1.93 10.83 -20.16
N LEU A 980 -1.13 11.89 -20.37
CA LEU A 980 -0.81 12.43 -21.69
C LEU A 980 0.70 12.35 -21.87
N SER A 981 1.16 11.84 -23.01
CA SER A 981 2.54 11.91 -23.43
C SER A 981 2.67 12.73 -24.70
N VAL A 982 3.68 13.60 -24.75
CA VAL A 982 4.00 14.43 -25.93
C VAL A 982 5.51 14.42 -26.11
N GLY A 983 6.00 14.22 -27.32
CA GLY A 983 7.44 14.12 -27.56
C GLY A 983 7.84 14.19 -29.01
N ALA A 984 9.14 13.97 -29.25
CA ALA A 984 9.68 13.82 -30.58
C ALA A 984 9.62 12.34 -31.01
N SER A 985 9.66 12.13 -32.31
CA SER A 985 9.71 10.81 -32.94
C SER A 985 10.78 10.81 -34.02
N TYR A 986 11.62 9.77 -34.00
CA TYR A 986 12.51 9.44 -35.10
C TYR A 986 12.21 8.01 -35.53
N ILE A 987 11.97 7.82 -36.82
CA ILE A 987 11.68 6.53 -37.44
C ILE A 987 12.62 6.36 -38.62
N TYR A 988 13.37 5.26 -38.62
CA TYR A 988 14.17 4.84 -39.76
C TYR A 988 13.69 3.48 -40.25
N THR A 989 13.56 3.36 -41.56
CA THR A 989 13.24 2.10 -42.24
C THR A 989 14.13 1.92 -43.44
N ASP A 990 14.58 0.69 -43.68
CA ASP A 990 15.43 0.34 -44.81
C ASP A 990 15.15 -1.10 -45.23
N ILE A 991 14.90 -1.33 -46.50
CA ILE A 991 14.58 -2.66 -47.02
C ILE A 991 15.88 -3.46 -47.11
N ILE A 992 15.95 -4.60 -46.42
CA ILE A 992 17.19 -5.40 -46.37
C ILE A 992 17.17 -6.40 -47.51
N ASP A 993 18.07 -6.21 -48.48
CA ASP A 993 18.47 -7.15 -49.54
C ASP A 993 17.32 -7.58 -50.47
N GLY A 994 17.36 -7.10 -51.72
CA GLY A 994 16.34 -7.22 -52.78
C GLY A 994 15.87 -8.63 -53.16
N ARG A 995 16.36 -9.69 -52.52
CA ARG A 995 15.97 -11.09 -52.79
C ARG A 995 14.49 -11.42 -52.58
N TYR A 996 13.71 -10.53 -51.98
CA TYR A 996 12.28 -10.74 -51.70
C TYR A 996 11.36 -9.62 -52.20
N LEU A 997 11.91 -8.47 -52.60
CA LEU A 997 11.15 -7.35 -53.17
C LEU A 997 11.44 -7.12 -54.65
N ASP A 998 12.67 -7.37 -55.13
CA ASP A 998 13.09 -6.93 -56.47
C ASP A 998 12.57 -7.79 -57.63
N ASP A 999 11.84 -8.90 -57.40
CA ASP A 999 11.54 -9.83 -58.51
C ASP A 999 10.13 -10.46 -58.57
N ARG A 1000 9.17 -10.23 -57.65
CA ARG A 1000 7.98 -11.14 -57.64
C ARG A 1000 6.57 -10.60 -57.45
N TYR A 1001 6.26 -9.59 -56.64
CA TYR A 1001 4.84 -9.13 -56.58
C TYR A 1001 4.67 -7.63 -56.48
N PHE A 1002 5.54 -6.95 -55.72
CA PHE A 1002 5.49 -5.49 -55.59
C PHE A 1002 5.72 -4.79 -56.95
N GLU A 1003 6.59 -5.36 -57.80
CA GLU A 1003 6.75 -4.96 -59.20
C GLU A 1003 5.62 -5.51 -60.11
N GLU A 1004 5.23 -6.78 -59.98
CA GLU A 1004 4.18 -7.41 -60.82
C GLU A 1004 2.79 -6.76 -60.63
N SER A 1005 2.47 -6.26 -59.43
CA SER A 1005 1.20 -5.60 -59.15
C SER A 1005 1.11 -4.21 -59.80
N GLY A 1006 2.24 -3.65 -60.24
CA GLY A 1006 2.34 -2.28 -60.74
C GLY A 1006 2.29 -1.20 -59.64
N ASP A 1007 2.18 -1.59 -58.36
CA ASP A 1007 2.11 -0.64 -57.25
C ASP A 1007 3.41 0.16 -57.09
N ALA A 1008 4.57 -0.44 -57.43
CA ALA A 1008 5.86 0.24 -57.40
C ALA A 1008 5.87 1.51 -58.28
N ALA A 1009 5.19 1.48 -59.43
CA ALA A 1009 5.08 2.62 -60.34
C ALA A 1009 4.14 3.73 -59.82
N LEU A 1010 3.33 3.43 -58.80
CA LEU A 1010 2.38 4.36 -58.18
C LEU A 1010 2.95 5.03 -56.91
N LEU A 1011 4.16 4.66 -56.50
CA LEU A 1011 4.78 5.08 -55.24
C LEU A 1011 6.08 5.83 -55.51
N ASP A 1012 6.27 6.96 -54.82
CA ASP A 1012 7.53 7.71 -54.88
C ASP A 1012 8.64 7.00 -54.07
N ASP A 1013 9.70 6.60 -54.76
CA ASP A 1013 10.95 6.06 -54.20
C ASP A 1013 10.78 4.81 -53.30
N PRO A 1014 10.04 3.76 -53.71
CA PRO A 1014 9.53 2.73 -52.81
C PRO A 1014 10.59 1.82 -52.18
N TYR A 1015 11.84 1.87 -52.65
CA TYR A 1015 12.92 0.97 -52.21
C TYR A 1015 13.94 1.65 -51.29
N SER A 1016 13.97 2.98 -51.25
CA SER A 1016 15.03 3.70 -50.54
C SER A 1016 14.89 3.61 -49.02
N ALA A 1017 16.01 3.82 -48.33
CA ALA A 1017 15.99 4.00 -46.90
C ALA A 1017 15.33 5.34 -46.55
N PHE A 1018 14.41 5.33 -45.59
CA PHE A 1018 13.66 6.51 -45.17
C PHE A 1018 13.91 6.90 -43.74
N ASN A 1019 14.06 8.21 -43.53
CA ASN A 1019 14.18 8.84 -42.23
C ASN A 1019 13.03 9.80 -42.02
N TYR A 1020 12.24 9.54 -40.99
CA TYR A 1020 11.20 10.45 -40.53
C TYR A 1020 11.61 11.06 -39.20
N ILE A 1021 11.48 12.38 -39.10
CA ILE A 1021 11.55 13.12 -37.84
C ILE A 1021 10.24 13.86 -37.62
N GLY A 1022 9.77 13.89 -36.39
CA GLY A 1022 8.44 14.36 -36.12
C GLY A 1022 8.10 14.58 -34.66
N THR A 1023 6.85 14.90 -34.42
CA THR A 1023 6.26 15.00 -33.08
C THR A 1023 5.18 13.93 -32.91
N GLN A 1024 5.07 13.43 -31.68
CA GLN A 1024 4.10 12.41 -31.33
C GLN A 1024 3.34 12.81 -30.07
N PHE A 1025 2.10 12.35 -29.95
CA PHE A 1025 1.35 12.41 -28.71
C PHE A 1025 0.58 11.11 -28.45
N SER A 1026 0.29 10.84 -27.18
CA SER A 1026 -0.58 9.74 -26.73
C SER A 1026 -1.35 10.16 -25.49
N PHE A 1027 -2.68 10.15 -25.57
CA PHE A 1027 -3.59 10.36 -24.45
C PHE A 1027 -4.23 9.02 -24.07
N LYS A 1028 -3.99 8.57 -22.84
CA LYS A 1028 -4.37 7.22 -22.40
C LYS A 1028 -5.17 7.25 -21.10
N ILE A 1029 -6.26 6.49 -21.10
CA ILE A 1029 -7.08 6.13 -19.94
C ILE A 1029 -7.00 4.60 -19.78
N ASP A 1030 -6.39 4.10 -18.71
CA ASP A 1030 -6.32 2.65 -18.42
C ASP A 1030 -6.95 2.34 -17.06
N LYS A 1031 -8.14 1.75 -17.08
CA LYS A 1031 -8.90 1.31 -15.89
C LYS A 1031 -9.09 -0.20 -15.85
N ARG A 1032 -8.30 -0.95 -16.63
CA ARG A 1032 -8.34 -2.42 -16.61
C ARG A 1032 -7.88 -2.94 -15.26
N ASN A 1033 -8.49 -4.03 -14.79
CA ASN A 1033 -8.14 -4.63 -13.50
C ASN A 1033 -6.77 -5.34 -13.51
N ASN A 1034 -6.30 -5.77 -14.68
CA ASN A 1034 -4.98 -6.35 -14.94
C ASN A 1034 -4.66 -6.09 -16.42
N THR A 1035 -3.42 -5.74 -16.76
CA THR A 1035 -2.99 -5.44 -18.14
C THR A 1035 -2.62 -6.68 -18.96
N ALA A 1036 -2.22 -7.78 -18.34
CA ALA A 1036 -1.81 -9.04 -18.99
C ALA A 1036 -2.94 -10.09 -19.03
N LEU A 1037 -3.88 -10.03 -18.09
CA LEU A 1037 -5.10 -10.84 -18.05
C LEU A 1037 -6.32 -9.98 -17.68
N PRO A 1038 -6.76 -9.06 -18.56
CA PRO A 1038 -7.89 -8.19 -18.24
C PRO A 1038 -9.19 -9.00 -18.20
N LYS A 1039 -9.94 -8.84 -17.11
CA LYS A 1039 -11.27 -9.44 -16.93
C LYS A 1039 -12.37 -8.38 -16.85
N ASN A 1040 -12.04 -7.18 -16.34
CA ASN A 1040 -12.99 -6.07 -16.25
C ASN A 1040 -12.28 -4.73 -16.41
N GLY A 1041 -13.02 -3.73 -16.88
CA GLY A 1041 -12.57 -2.35 -17.00
C GLY A 1041 -12.36 -1.95 -18.46
N GLY A 1042 -12.03 -0.67 -18.68
CA GLY A 1042 -11.84 -0.11 -20.01
C GLY A 1042 -10.42 0.40 -20.22
N TYR A 1043 -9.96 0.39 -21.47
CA TYR A 1043 -8.74 1.03 -21.92
C TYR A 1043 -9.06 1.89 -23.15
N PHE A 1044 -8.58 3.13 -23.13
CA PHE A 1044 -8.69 4.05 -24.26
C PHE A 1044 -7.33 4.69 -24.49
N ASN A 1045 -6.86 4.68 -25.72
CA ASN A 1045 -5.64 5.36 -26.13
C ASN A 1045 -5.88 6.06 -27.46
N LEU A 1046 -5.72 7.39 -27.46
CA LEU A 1046 -5.67 8.20 -28.67
C LEU A 1046 -4.21 8.60 -28.90
N ASN A 1047 -3.66 8.34 -30.06
CA ASN A 1047 -2.29 8.72 -30.42
C ASN A 1047 -2.22 9.41 -31.77
N GLY A 1048 -1.18 10.19 -31.97
CA GLY A 1048 -0.87 10.77 -33.26
C GLY A 1048 0.62 10.99 -33.45
N ASN A 1049 1.05 11.01 -34.71
CA ASN A 1049 2.45 11.18 -35.10
C ASN A 1049 2.50 12.03 -36.38
N ALA A 1050 2.95 13.28 -36.24
CA ALA A 1050 3.21 14.18 -37.36
C ALA A 1050 4.66 14.00 -37.79
N SER A 1051 4.90 13.52 -39.01
CA SER A 1051 6.22 13.10 -39.47
C SER A 1051 6.60 13.82 -40.75
N LYS A 1052 7.79 14.42 -40.73
CA LYS A 1052 8.47 14.97 -41.89
C LYS A 1052 9.55 13.99 -42.35
N ASN A 1053 9.56 13.67 -43.63
CA ASN A 1053 10.63 12.88 -44.22
C ASN A 1053 11.85 13.77 -44.48
N ILE A 1054 13.05 13.30 -44.14
CA ILE A 1054 14.31 14.07 -44.26
C ILE A 1054 14.91 13.90 -45.67
N ASN A 1055 14.59 12.80 -46.34
CA ASN A 1055 15.12 12.44 -47.64
C ASN A 1055 14.24 12.95 -48.79
N ASN A 1056 12.92 13.06 -48.58
CA ASN A 1056 11.95 13.50 -49.59
C ASN A 1056 10.84 14.38 -48.97
N ASP A 1057 10.86 15.68 -49.26
CA ASP A 1057 9.91 16.66 -48.69
C ASP A 1057 8.45 16.47 -49.14
N SER A 1058 8.16 15.67 -50.18
CA SER A 1058 6.78 15.36 -50.58
C SER A 1058 6.09 14.37 -49.64
N LEU A 1059 6.85 13.49 -49.00
CA LEU A 1059 6.32 12.39 -48.18
C LEU A 1059 6.11 12.78 -46.72
N ASN A 1060 5.36 13.85 -46.46
CA ASN A 1060 5.03 14.32 -45.11
C ASN A 1060 3.61 13.94 -44.72
N TYR A 1061 3.45 13.32 -43.54
CA TYR A 1061 2.14 12.84 -43.11
C TYR A 1061 1.86 13.05 -41.63
N LEU A 1062 0.57 13.09 -41.30
CA LEU A 1062 0.03 13.00 -39.96
C LEU A 1062 -0.74 11.70 -39.82
N ASN A 1063 -0.28 10.81 -38.93
CA ASN A 1063 -1.07 9.66 -38.50
C ASN A 1063 -1.87 10.02 -37.25
N ILE A 1064 -3.16 9.66 -37.23
CA ILE A 1064 -4.01 9.68 -36.03
C ILE A 1064 -4.59 8.28 -35.85
N GLY A 1065 -4.41 7.71 -34.65
CA GLY A 1065 -4.92 6.39 -34.29
C GLY A 1065 -5.60 6.37 -32.94
N GLY A 1066 -6.54 5.46 -32.77
CA GLY A 1066 -7.31 5.27 -31.55
C GLY A 1066 -7.58 3.80 -31.27
N THR A 1067 -7.33 3.38 -30.03
CA THR A 1067 -7.68 2.04 -29.53
C THR A 1067 -8.64 2.18 -28.35
N PHE A 1068 -9.78 1.49 -28.43
CA PHE A 1068 -10.70 1.31 -27.32
C PHE A 1068 -10.84 -0.18 -27.00
N GLU A 1069 -10.68 -0.55 -25.74
CA GLU A 1069 -10.93 -1.90 -25.24
C GLU A 1069 -11.89 -1.85 -24.06
N TYR A 1070 -12.82 -2.81 -23.99
CA TYR A 1070 -13.72 -2.98 -22.87
C TYR A 1070 -13.83 -4.45 -22.49
N TYR A 1071 -13.75 -4.73 -21.18
CA TYR A 1071 -13.82 -6.06 -20.63
C TYR A 1071 -14.94 -6.15 -19.62
N TYR A 1072 -15.75 -7.19 -19.73
CA TYR A 1072 -16.87 -7.45 -18.84
C TYR A 1072 -16.93 -8.94 -18.49
N THR A 1073 -16.95 -9.26 -17.20
CA THR A 1073 -17.04 -10.65 -16.74
C THR A 1073 -18.38 -10.95 -16.09
N ILE A 1074 -19.02 -12.02 -16.55
CA ILE A 1074 -20.21 -12.60 -15.95
C ILE A 1074 -19.81 -13.88 -15.21
N LYS A 1075 -20.31 -14.04 -13.99
CA LYS A 1075 -20.21 -15.30 -13.26
C LYS A 1075 -21.51 -16.07 -13.46
N LEU A 1076 -21.45 -17.11 -14.28
CA LEU A 1076 -22.47 -18.17 -14.36
C LEU A 1076 -21.91 -19.36 -13.52
N PRO A 1077 -22.35 -20.64 -13.62
CA PRO A 1077 -21.64 -21.70 -12.90
C PRO A 1077 -20.14 -21.77 -13.26
N THR A 1078 -19.75 -21.19 -14.41
CA THR A 1078 -18.37 -20.90 -14.85
C THR A 1078 -18.16 -19.38 -15.06
N VAL A 1079 -16.90 -18.94 -15.24
CA VAL A 1079 -16.58 -17.51 -15.44
C VAL A 1079 -16.44 -17.21 -16.93
N LEU A 1080 -17.30 -16.34 -17.46
CA LEU A 1080 -17.29 -15.88 -18.85
C LEU A 1080 -16.87 -14.42 -18.92
N THR A 1081 -15.78 -14.12 -19.62
CA THR A 1081 -15.31 -12.76 -19.88
C THR A 1081 -15.53 -12.41 -21.35
N PHE A 1082 -16.30 -11.36 -21.61
CA PHE A 1082 -16.37 -10.70 -22.90
C PHE A 1082 -15.31 -9.61 -22.98
N ALA A 1083 -14.60 -9.55 -24.09
CA ALA A 1083 -13.65 -8.49 -24.40
C ALA A 1083 -13.97 -7.93 -25.78
N TYR A 1084 -14.13 -6.62 -25.88
CA TYR A 1084 -14.42 -5.89 -27.12
C TYR A 1084 -13.32 -4.87 -27.40
N LYS A 1085 -12.74 -4.90 -28.60
CA LYS A 1085 -11.68 -3.98 -29.04
C LYS A 1085 -12.09 -3.32 -30.35
N LEU A 1086 -11.84 -2.02 -30.41
CA LEU A 1086 -11.97 -1.19 -31.60
C LEU A 1086 -10.62 -0.51 -31.82
N ASP A 1087 -10.00 -0.75 -32.97
CA ASP A 1087 -8.76 -0.11 -33.38
C ASP A 1087 -8.99 0.63 -34.70
N ALA A 1088 -8.62 1.91 -34.73
CA ALA A 1088 -8.80 2.77 -35.89
C ALA A 1088 -7.52 3.58 -36.13
N SER A 1089 -7.16 3.78 -37.39
CA SER A 1089 -6.00 4.60 -37.78
C SER A 1089 -6.26 5.26 -39.11
N THR A 1090 -5.75 6.48 -39.31
CA THR A 1090 -5.81 7.21 -40.57
C THR A 1090 -4.58 8.07 -40.78
N ASN A 1091 -4.12 8.16 -42.04
CA ASN A 1091 -3.01 9.01 -42.47
C ASN A 1091 -3.53 10.20 -43.29
N PHE A 1092 -3.07 11.40 -42.98
CA PHE A 1092 -3.29 12.62 -43.77
C PHE A 1092 -1.97 13.08 -44.41
N GLY A 1093 -2.00 13.52 -45.67
CA GLY A 1093 -0.80 13.83 -46.46
C GLY A 1093 -0.17 12.59 -47.07
N ASP A 1094 0.94 12.75 -47.79
CA ASP A 1094 1.59 11.65 -48.50
C ASP A 1094 2.63 10.95 -47.62
N TYR A 1095 2.71 9.62 -47.73
CA TYR A 1095 3.50 8.79 -46.83
C TYR A 1095 4.16 7.65 -47.60
N HIS A 1096 5.33 7.21 -47.14
CA HIS A 1096 5.93 6.00 -47.65
C HIS A 1096 5.07 4.77 -47.30
N TYR A 1097 4.86 3.83 -48.23
CA TYR A 1097 3.88 2.73 -48.06
C TYR A 1097 4.09 1.88 -46.80
N LEU A 1098 5.32 1.77 -46.28
CA LEU A 1098 5.63 1.10 -45.01
C LEU A 1098 5.00 1.78 -43.77
N MET A 1099 4.54 3.02 -43.92
CA MET A 1099 3.83 3.84 -42.93
C MET A 1099 2.31 3.84 -43.11
N SER A 1100 1.78 3.07 -44.07
CA SER A 1100 0.35 2.84 -44.24
C SER A 1100 -0.31 2.31 -42.96
N SER A 1101 -1.61 2.53 -42.85
CA SER A 1101 -2.45 1.78 -41.92
C SER A 1101 -2.59 0.34 -42.43
N LYS A 1102 -2.40 -0.63 -41.54
CA LYS A 1102 -2.34 -2.05 -41.89
C LYS A 1102 -3.24 -2.89 -41.01
N ILE A 1103 -3.85 -3.92 -41.57
CA ILE A 1103 -4.59 -4.93 -40.83
C ILE A 1103 -4.12 -6.34 -41.23
N GLY A 1104 -4.37 -7.32 -40.36
CA GLY A 1104 -3.94 -8.71 -40.53
C GLY A 1104 -2.96 -9.16 -39.45
N GLY A 1105 -2.99 -10.46 -39.13
CA GLY A 1105 -2.14 -11.09 -38.14
C GLY A 1105 -2.72 -11.07 -36.71
N ASN A 1106 -1.92 -11.59 -35.78
CA ASN A 1106 -2.41 -12.01 -34.46
C ASN A 1106 -2.94 -10.91 -33.53
N LYS A 1107 -2.75 -9.61 -33.82
CA LYS A 1107 -3.15 -8.48 -32.96
C LYS A 1107 -4.16 -7.52 -33.60
N SER A 1108 -4.52 -7.79 -34.84
CA SER A 1108 -5.40 -6.96 -35.66
C SER A 1108 -6.54 -7.87 -36.14
N LEU A 1109 -6.44 -8.42 -37.35
CA LEU A 1109 -7.42 -9.31 -37.97
C LEU A 1109 -6.86 -10.74 -38.00
N ARG A 1110 -7.26 -11.58 -37.04
CA ARG A 1110 -6.78 -12.98 -36.93
C ARG A 1110 -7.34 -13.86 -38.04
N GLY A 1111 -6.60 -14.90 -38.43
CA GLY A 1111 -6.96 -15.77 -39.56
C GLY A 1111 -6.43 -15.25 -40.91
N PHE A 1112 -5.75 -14.11 -40.91
CA PHE A 1112 -5.01 -13.59 -42.05
C PHE A 1112 -3.54 -13.34 -41.64
N ARG A 1113 -2.63 -13.43 -42.60
CA ARG A 1113 -1.21 -13.13 -42.44
C ARG A 1113 -1.00 -11.73 -41.88
N ARG A 1114 0.15 -11.55 -41.22
CA ARG A 1114 0.58 -10.22 -40.77
C ARG A 1114 0.64 -9.26 -41.94
N ASP A 1115 0.10 -8.06 -41.72
CA ASP A 1115 0.10 -6.95 -42.69
C ASP A 1115 -0.56 -7.36 -44.02
N ARG A 1116 -1.71 -8.07 -43.98
CA ARG A 1116 -2.39 -8.57 -45.17
C ARG A 1116 -2.93 -7.47 -46.09
N TYR A 1117 -3.47 -6.39 -45.52
CA TYR A 1117 -4.03 -5.27 -46.28
C TYR A 1117 -3.39 -3.95 -45.87
N TYR A 1118 -3.13 -3.11 -46.88
CA TYR A 1118 -2.46 -1.81 -46.76
C TYR A 1118 -3.41 -0.69 -47.21
N GLY A 1119 -3.56 0.37 -46.42
CA GLY A 1119 -4.35 1.53 -46.84
C GLY A 1119 -4.03 2.82 -46.08
N ARG A 1120 -4.69 3.91 -46.47
CA ARG A 1120 -4.61 5.20 -45.78
C ARG A 1120 -5.28 5.14 -44.42
N SER A 1121 -6.47 4.56 -44.39
CA SER A 1121 -7.25 4.36 -43.16
C SER A 1121 -7.49 2.89 -42.89
N SER A 1122 -7.69 2.53 -41.62
CA SER A 1122 -8.06 1.18 -41.20
C SER A 1122 -9.02 1.23 -40.02
N LEU A 1123 -9.87 0.19 -39.93
CA LEU A 1123 -10.77 -0.04 -38.82
C LEU A 1123 -10.81 -1.54 -38.56
N VAL A 1124 -10.63 -1.93 -37.30
CA VAL A 1124 -10.74 -3.31 -36.84
C VAL A 1124 -11.62 -3.37 -35.61
N ASN A 1125 -12.59 -4.27 -35.65
CA ASN A 1125 -13.45 -4.63 -34.54
C ASN A 1125 -13.13 -6.07 -34.14
N SER A 1126 -12.87 -6.30 -32.86
CA SER A 1126 -12.55 -7.63 -32.34
C SER A 1126 -13.41 -7.94 -31.12
N LEU A 1127 -14.07 -9.09 -31.14
CA LEU A 1127 -14.82 -9.64 -30.03
C LEU A 1127 -14.20 -10.95 -29.57
N ASP A 1128 -13.92 -11.05 -28.27
CA ASP A 1128 -13.39 -12.23 -27.59
C ASP A 1128 -14.41 -12.67 -26.52
N ALA A 1129 -14.76 -13.95 -26.51
CA ALA A 1129 -15.51 -14.59 -25.43
C ALA A 1129 -14.62 -15.65 -24.77
N ARG A 1130 -14.26 -15.46 -23.51
CA ARG A 1130 -13.29 -16.29 -22.78
C ARG A 1130 -13.98 -17.00 -21.63
N LEU A 1131 -13.99 -18.31 -21.65
CA LEU A 1131 -14.65 -19.16 -20.68
C LEU A 1131 -13.62 -19.91 -19.84
N ASP A 1132 -13.54 -19.59 -18.55
CA ASP A 1132 -12.77 -20.39 -17.58
C ASP A 1132 -13.50 -21.73 -17.40
N ILE A 1133 -12.93 -22.84 -17.89
CA ILE A 1133 -13.57 -24.17 -17.83
C ILE A 1133 -13.34 -24.80 -16.46
N PHE A 1134 -12.08 -24.93 -16.05
CA PHE A 1134 -11.72 -25.47 -14.75
C PHE A 1134 -10.45 -24.82 -14.21
N LYS A 1135 -10.36 -24.79 -12.89
CA LYS A 1135 -9.12 -24.40 -12.21
C LYS A 1135 -8.42 -25.65 -11.73
N PHE A 1136 -7.25 -25.91 -12.29
CA PHE A 1136 -6.36 -26.94 -11.79
C PHE A 1136 -5.71 -26.41 -10.50
N LYS A 1137 -6.31 -26.76 -9.37
CA LYS A 1137 -5.71 -26.57 -8.06
C LYS A 1137 -4.70 -27.68 -7.85
N ASN A 1138 -3.45 -27.43 -8.20
CA ASN A 1138 -2.36 -28.32 -7.84
C ASN A 1138 -1.54 -27.70 -6.71
N SER A 1139 -0.74 -28.55 -6.07
CA SER A 1139 0.15 -28.11 -5.03
C SER A 1139 1.15 -27.10 -5.58
N ILE A 1140 1.73 -27.19 -6.77
CA ILE A 1140 2.86 -26.30 -7.15
C ILE A 1140 2.44 -24.86 -7.53
N LEU A 1141 1.48 -24.71 -8.43
CA LEU A 1141 1.06 -23.44 -9.02
C LEU A 1141 -0.37 -23.60 -9.57
N PRO A 1142 -1.39 -22.90 -9.03
CA PRO A 1142 -2.75 -22.92 -9.56
C PRO A 1142 -2.77 -22.38 -10.96
N MET A 1143 -3.51 -23.07 -11.80
CA MET A 1143 -3.67 -22.70 -13.19
C MET A 1143 -5.15 -22.70 -13.51
N THR A 1144 -5.61 -21.62 -14.12
CA THR A 1144 -6.93 -21.60 -14.75
C THR A 1144 -6.76 -22.11 -16.18
N PHE A 1145 -7.48 -23.17 -16.53
CA PHE A 1145 -7.63 -23.61 -17.91
C PHE A 1145 -8.94 -23.05 -18.46
N GLY A 1146 -8.88 -22.43 -19.62
CA GLY A 1146 -10.05 -21.90 -20.29
C GLY A 1146 -9.99 -22.06 -21.78
N VAL A 1147 -11.12 -21.82 -22.41
CA VAL A 1147 -11.26 -21.74 -23.86
C VAL A 1147 -11.66 -20.32 -24.23
N LEU A 1148 -11.31 -19.90 -25.43
CA LEU A 1148 -11.78 -18.65 -25.98
C LEU A 1148 -12.34 -18.86 -27.38
N GLY A 1149 -13.37 -18.10 -27.72
CA GLY A 1149 -13.83 -17.89 -29.09
C GLY A 1149 -13.62 -16.43 -29.46
N PHE A 1150 -13.39 -16.16 -30.73
CA PHE A 1150 -13.26 -14.79 -31.21
C PHE A 1150 -13.88 -14.58 -32.59
N TYR A 1151 -14.21 -13.32 -32.86
CA TYR A 1151 -14.69 -12.83 -34.14
C TYR A 1151 -14.13 -11.43 -34.39
N ASP A 1152 -13.40 -11.29 -35.49
CA ASP A 1152 -12.76 -10.06 -35.94
C ASP A 1152 -13.36 -9.63 -37.27
N ILE A 1153 -13.61 -8.33 -37.42
CA ILE A 1153 -13.98 -7.70 -38.69
C ILE A 1153 -13.05 -6.52 -38.93
N GLY A 1154 -12.40 -6.49 -40.09
CA GLY A 1154 -11.43 -5.47 -40.45
C GLY A 1154 -11.62 -4.94 -41.86
N ARG A 1155 -11.21 -3.69 -42.08
CA ARG A 1155 -11.17 -3.06 -43.39
C ARG A 1155 -10.07 -2.00 -43.47
N VAL A 1156 -9.49 -1.86 -44.66
CA VAL A 1156 -8.67 -0.69 -45.03
C VAL A 1156 -9.37 0.16 -46.09
N TRP A 1157 -8.92 1.40 -46.24
CA TRP A 1157 -9.34 2.31 -47.30
C TRP A 1157 -8.13 2.95 -47.94
N LEU A 1158 -8.02 2.86 -49.26
CA LEU A 1158 -7.10 3.64 -50.08
C LEU A 1158 -7.83 4.81 -50.74
N ASP A 1159 -7.10 5.85 -51.14
CA ASP A 1159 -7.69 6.98 -51.88
C ASP A 1159 -8.28 6.52 -53.21
N GLU A 1160 -9.44 7.07 -53.57
CA GLU A 1160 -10.16 6.78 -54.82
C GLU A 1160 -10.61 5.32 -55.02
N GLU A 1161 -10.30 4.42 -54.09
CA GLU A 1161 -10.72 3.02 -54.10
C GLU A 1161 -12.23 2.88 -53.82
N LYS A 1162 -12.94 2.16 -54.70
CA LYS A 1162 -14.36 1.81 -54.54
C LYS A 1162 -14.52 0.36 -54.08
N SER A 1163 -14.27 0.10 -52.81
CA SER A 1163 -14.51 -1.20 -52.17
C SER A 1163 -15.75 -1.17 -51.26
N THR A 1164 -16.48 -2.27 -51.16
CA THR A 1164 -17.49 -2.49 -50.11
C THR A 1164 -17.18 -3.68 -49.21
N ALA A 1165 -16.08 -4.38 -49.47
CA ALA A 1165 -15.68 -5.60 -48.78
C ALA A 1165 -15.28 -5.34 -47.32
N TRP A 1166 -15.72 -6.23 -46.43
CA TRP A 1166 -15.26 -6.34 -45.06
C TRP A 1166 -14.63 -7.71 -44.88
N HIS A 1167 -13.46 -7.74 -44.25
CA HIS A 1167 -12.70 -8.98 -44.07
C HIS A 1167 -12.98 -9.55 -42.69
N GLU A 1168 -13.35 -10.82 -42.64
CA GLU A 1168 -13.80 -11.50 -41.42
C GLU A 1168 -12.84 -12.60 -41.01
N GLY A 1169 -12.45 -12.58 -39.74
CA GLY A 1169 -11.58 -13.57 -39.12
C GLY A 1169 -12.24 -14.15 -37.89
N TYR A 1170 -12.26 -15.48 -37.75
CA TYR A 1170 -12.93 -16.13 -36.64
C TYR A 1170 -12.18 -17.36 -36.17
N GLY A 1171 -12.42 -17.76 -34.93
CA GLY A 1171 -11.78 -18.95 -34.42
C GLY A 1171 -11.89 -19.09 -32.93
N GLY A 1172 -10.97 -19.88 -32.38
CA GLY A 1172 -10.97 -20.19 -30.97
C GLY A 1172 -9.65 -20.77 -30.50
N GLY A 1173 -9.54 -20.95 -29.20
CA GLY A 1173 -8.30 -21.39 -28.61
C GLY A 1173 -8.47 -21.86 -27.20
N ILE A 1174 -7.36 -22.33 -26.66
CA ILE A 1174 -7.22 -22.68 -25.25
C ILE A 1174 -6.26 -21.71 -24.60
N TYR A 1175 -6.45 -21.48 -23.31
CA TYR A 1175 -5.48 -20.74 -22.52
C TYR A 1175 -5.27 -21.37 -21.16
N VAL A 1176 -4.05 -21.17 -20.66
CA VAL A 1176 -3.66 -21.50 -19.30
C VAL A 1176 -3.19 -20.22 -18.64
N ALA A 1177 -3.77 -19.88 -17.49
CA ALA A 1177 -3.40 -18.71 -16.71
C ALA A 1177 -2.87 -19.12 -15.33
N PRO A 1178 -1.54 -19.18 -15.14
CA PRO A 1178 -0.97 -19.38 -13.81
C PRO A 1178 -1.31 -18.20 -12.90
N ILE A 1179 -1.77 -18.50 -11.69
CA ILE A 1179 -2.13 -17.55 -10.61
C ILE A 1179 -3.05 -16.40 -11.05
N ASP A 1180 -3.79 -16.56 -12.16
CA ASP A 1180 -4.64 -15.52 -12.77
C ASP A 1180 -3.92 -14.16 -13.01
N LYS A 1181 -2.60 -14.17 -13.25
CA LYS A 1181 -1.82 -12.93 -13.52
C LYS A 1181 -1.42 -12.77 -14.99
N ILE A 1182 -1.03 -13.86 -15.64
CA ILE A 1182 -0.55 -13.93 -17.02
C ILE A 1182 -1.28 -15.10 -17.69
N ALA A 1183 -1.69 -14.96 -18.95
CA ALA A 1183 -2.20 -16.07 -19.74
C ALA A 1183 -1.12 -16.58 -20.71
N PHE A 1184 -1.16 -17.87 -21.04
CA PHE A 1184 -0.51 -18.45 -22.19
C PHE A 1184 -1.62 -19.01 -23.06
N SER A 1185 -1.76 -18.51 -24.29
CA SER A 1185 -2.86 -18.91 -25.18
C SER A 1185 -2.33 -19.56 -26.45
N ALA A 1186 -3.03 -20.61 -26.87
CA ALA A 1186 -2.88 -21.24 -28.17
C ALA A 1186 -4.20 -21.01 -28.94
N ILE A 1187 -4.14 -20.23 -30.01
CA ILE A 1187 -5.31 -19.76 -30.75
C ILE A 1187 -5.21 -20.28 -32.19
N LEU A 1188 -6.29 -20.86 -32.67
CA LEU A 1188 -6.51 -21.20 -34.07
C LEU A 1188 -7.43 -20.14 -34.69
N GLY A 1189 -6.96 -19.44 -35.72
CA GLY A 1189 -7.76 -18.45 -36.43
C GLY A 1189 -7.95 -18.83 -37.89
N ALA A 1190 -9.18 -18.70 -38.38
CA ALA A 1190 -9.58 -19.02 -39.74
C ALA A 1190 -10.14 -17.78 -40.44
N SER A 1191 -9.97 -17.74 -41.76
CA SER A 1191 -10.62 -16.80 -42.68
C SER A 1191 -10.95 -17.51 -43.99
N GLU A 1192 -11.46 -16.78 -44.99
CA GLU A 1192 -11.59 -17.30 -46.36
C GLU A 1192 -10.22 -17.65 -46.99
N GLU A 1193 -9.13 -17.07 -46.47
CA GLU A 1193 -7.79 -17.23 -47.03
C GLU A 1193 -7.01 -18.38 -46.38
N GLU A 1194 -7.00 -18.50 -45.06
CA GLU A 1194 -6.13 -19.47 -44.39
C GLU A 1194 -6.55 -19.83 -42.97
N LEU A 1195 -5.82 -20.81 -42.42
CA LEU A 1195 -5.94 -21.28 -41.05
C LEU A 1195 -4.58 -21.12 -40.34
N ASP A 1196 -4.53 -20.25 -39.34
CA ASP A 1196 -3.31 -19.88 -38.62
C ASP A 1196 -3.32 -20.35 -37.16
N VAL A 1197 -2.13 -20.67 -36.63
CA VAL A 1197 -1.91 -20.99 -35.20
C VAL A 1197 -1.04 -19.92 -34.53
N TYR A 1198 -1.52 -19.36 -33.42
CA TYR A 1198 -0.83 -18.35 -32.63
C TYR A 1198 -0.53 -18.86 -31.21
N LEU A 1199 0.73 -18.76 -30.76
CA LEU A 1199 1.10 -19.02 -29.36
C LEU A 1199 1.52 -17.71 -28.68
N ASN A 1200 0.71 -17.22 -27.74
CA ASN A 1200 0.92 -15.92 -27.11
C ASN A 1200 1.23 -16.05 -25.62
N ILE A 1201 2.12 -15.17 -25.12
CA ILE A 1201 2.10 -14.74 -23.72
C ILE A 1201 1.08 -13.59 -23.63
N GLY A 1202 -0.06 -13.87 -23.00
CA GLY A 1202 -1.27 -13.07 -23.00
C GLY A 1202 -2.31 -13.62 -24.00
N PHE A 1203 -3.24 -12.76 -24.38
CA PHE A 1203 -4.13 -13.01 -25.52
C PHE A 1203 -3.67 -12.19 -26.73
N SER A 1204 -4.19 -12.56 -27.90
CA SER A 1204 -4.03 -11.80 -29.15
C SER A 1204 -4.61 -10.38 -29.07
N PHE A 1205 -5.63 -10.23 -28.25
CA PHE A 1205 -6.39 -9.01 -28.00
C PHE A 1205 -5.52 -7.82 -27.54
#